data_AF-A0A5B6UL90-F1
#
_entry.id   AF-A0A5B6UL90-F1
#
_cell.length_a   1.000
_cell.length_b   1.000
_cell.length_c   1.000
_cell.angle_alpha   90.00
_cell.angle_beta   90.00
_cell.angle_gamma   90.00
#
_symmetry.space_group_name_H-M   'P 1'
#
loop_
_entity.id
_entity.type
_entity.pdbx_description
1 polymer ?
#
loop_
_entity_poly.entity_id
_entity_poly.type
_entity_poly.pdbx_seq_one_letter_code
_entity_poly.pdbx_strand_id
1 'polypeptide(L)'
;MKTKMMENRCKFWVPKKSRFCANSPLQNSFSVLQENLGSHLRRCPLVKQVQSLSTQPFYEKGVNAGKEDEQEEPETGIPTSGCFDIVTSEMKRNAVYSLNISDFFEMIRKIESVHAQICNDIKDSYKIPEACGVWIKGEVDRNVPFQEKHVAQQASMLGNLEEFGVLERIDGKEKCELVERAENSNVVPAVVEFGAGRGYLTQMLADCYGIRRVFLVERKAYKLKADRSLRQKESLILERLRIDIEDLNLNAVESLQGLPYIAIGKHLCGPATDLTLRCCLANERNAEQCGVNCYLRGLAIATCCHHLCQWKHYIIDADHGSDLSDVIDFKLHPESIEREECNGDANGVEAIAKNMKAFERAKLGFMCKQIIDMGRLMWLKEHGLQTQLVKYVPSSISPENHLLIARHLFSSSGKVVSWLLKTSGGLGVYISVGNPDVNNRRPVYLSSHRLTSLLGSRRLFKAVNLDTLTPTMPSSMDPKGIVVFTSVGRSQYGFDIFTVNPNQTPITGSTSEHRLTDGISINYNAQFVNEDQSIVFISERSGCPRIYLTRRGLSKPEQLPSVPHSLFHDRPIIKSHHLYFISAHEQPEKPFQSWSALYSTELHGKGKIIRLSPYGVVDYSPAISKSGTFVAIASYGSRPWEGDFHELKTDIVVFPTSDPNNRLVVCERGGWPTWSGDSTIFFHRQADDGWWSIFRVQFPENPLEFSEFPVLPLRITPPGLHCFTPAAFNDGKRIAVATRRRGKCYRHIEIFDLERKVFHPVTESLNPAFHHYNPFVSSDSESLGYHRFRGKSIESESRVPHLEPVASPIKDLGMLRINGSFPSFSPDGSLLALNPALDENGGIKVVKSDGSKRWTLIKGRVAFCNSWSPTEKYVIYSSLGPIFESTKTTVQIARVTFEPSYLNSDLQEIPCDVKILTREDTGNNAFPSCSPDGKSLVFRSGRSGHKNLYILDAVNGEFNDGLRKLTDGPWIDTMPSWSPNGDLIAFSSNMHNPNNVDAFSIYVIKPDGSDLRRIYAAGPKGSSDVDIERINHVCFSPNGEWLVFAANIGGVTAEPVSFPNQFQPYGDLYVLRLDGSGLRRLTCDGYENGTPTWHFGGELDMRRLCLGNDAGVELTGEFDEPLWITCDLN
;
A
#
# COMPACT_ATOMS: atom_id res chain seq x y z
N MET A 1 -11.58 -36.20 -19.08
CA MET A 1 -11.80 -34.85 -19.65
C MET A 1 -10.44 -34.17 -19.73
N LYS A 2 -9.87 -33.91 -20.91
CA LYS A 2 -10.09 -32.70 -21.72
C LYS A 2 -10.11 -31.40 -20.88
N THR A 3 -8.95 -30.74 -20.85
CA THR A 3 -8.76 -29.32 -21.17
C THR A 3 -9.72 -28.31 -20.53
N LYS A 4 -9.22 -27.47 -19.62
CA LYS A 4 -8.98 -26.04 -19.94
C LYS A 4 -8.28 -25.24 -18.83
N MET A 5 -7.39 -24.36 -19.28
CA MET A 5 -7.02 -23.09 -18.63
C MET A 5 -6.05 -23.09 -17.42
N MET A 6 -4.92 -23.78 -17.58
CA MET A 6 -3.62 -23.10 -17.43
C MET A 6 -3.16 -22.56 -18.80
N GLU A 7 -3.97 -21.68 -19.40
CA GLU A 7 -3.81 -21.21 -20.78
C GLU A 7 -4.32 -19.74 -20.92
N ASN A 8 -3.55 -18.70 -20.53
CA ASN A 8 -3.27 -17.44 -21.30
C ASN A 8 -2.45 -16.32 -20.56
N ARG A 9 -1.09 -16.24 -20.70
CA ARG A 9 -0.18 -15.02 -20.76
C ARG A 9 1.37 -15.31 -20.55
N CYS A 10 2.26 -14.90 -21.47
CA CYS A 10 3.66 -15.34 -21.71
C CYS A 10 4.75 -14.57 -20.94
N LYS A 11 5.73 -15.26 -20.36
CA LYS A 11 6.74 -14.68 -19.46
C LYS A 11 7.98 -14.02 -20.08
N PHE A 12 8.03 -13.81 -21.39
CA PHE A 12 9.12 -13.00 -21.95
C PHE A 12 8.88 -11.52 -21.62
N TRP A 13 9.78 -10.95 -20.81
CA TRP A 13 9.64 -9.59 -20.27
C TRP A 13 9.88 -8.57 -21.36
N VAL A 14 8.89 -7.72 -21.66
CA VAL A 14 9.05 -6.65 -22.65
C VAL A 14 9.64 -5.44 -21.95
N PRO A 15 10.96 -5.16 -22.09
CA PRO A 15 11.55 -3.98 -21.48
C PRO A 15 10.87 -2.76 -22.06
N LYS A 16 10.22 -2.83 -23.22
CA LYS A 16 9.42 -1.76 -23.86
C LYS A 16 7.97 -1.58 -23.42
N LYS A 17 7.44 -2.23 -22.37
CA LYS A 17 6.04 -1.99 -21.93
C LYS A 17 5.75 -2.10 -20.41
N SER A 18 6.78 -2.22 -19.57
CA SER A 18 6.62 -2.52 -18.12
C SER A 18 5.79 -3.77 -17.81
N ARG A 19 5.65 -4.70 -18.78
CA ARG A 19 4.81 -5.90 -18.65
C ARG A 19 5.41 -7.06 -19.44
N PHE A 20 5.04 -8.27 -19.04
CA PHE A 20 5.31 -9.49 -19.78
C PHE A 20 4.51 -9.54 -21.10
N CYS A 21 4.93 -10.42 -22.03
CA CYS A 21 4.29 -10.56 -23.33
C CYS A 21 2.81 -10.96 -23.19
N ALA A 22 1.91 -10.25 -23.88
CA ALA A 22 0.46 -10.34 -23.64
C ALA A 22 -0.25 -11.53 -24.32
N ASN A 23 0.49 -12.49 -24.90
CA ASN A 23 -0.02 -13.70 -25.57
C ASN A 23 0.19 -14.95 -24.70
N SER A 24 -0.43 -16.10 -25.02
CA SER A 24 -0.54 -17.36 -24.24
C SER A 24 0.71 -17.84 -23.45
N PRO A 25 0.56 -18.48 -22.26
CA PRO A 25 1.61 -18.64 -21.26
C PRO A 25 2.58 -19.77 -21.58
N LEU A 26 3.73 -19.77 -20.90
CA LEU A 26 4.23 -20.88 -20.06
C LEU A 26 5.04 -20.24 -18.88
N GLN A 27 5.21 -20.94 -17.75
CA GLN A 27 5.73 -20.41 -16.45
C GLN A 27 7.26 -20.11 -16.43
N ASN A 28 7.85 -19.85 -15.24
CA ASN A 28 9.29 -19.56 -15.09
C ASN A 28 10.17 -20.82 -14.91
N SER A 29 9.60 -22.00 -15.14
CA SER A 29 10.33 -23.28 -15.26
C SER A 29 9.99 -23.89 -16.62
N PHE A 30 10.30 -23.16 -17.69
CA PHE A 30 10.06 -23.62 -19.05
C PHE A 30 11.33 -23.56 -19.89
N SER A 31 12.10 -24.64 -19.74
CA SER A 31 12.50 -25.39 -20.93
C SER A 31 11.30 -25.51 -21.88
N VAL A 32 11.45 -25.02 -23.11
CA VAL A 32 10.62 -25.51 -24.21
C VAL A 32 11.14 -26.91 -24.52
N LEU A 33 10.28 -27.92 -24.58
CA LEU A 33 10.66 -29.25 -25.10
C LEU A 33 11.40 -29.03 -26.43
N GLN A 34 12.58 -29.62 -26.60
CA GLN A 34 13.53 -29.21 -27.65
C GLN A 34 12.92 -29.24 -29.06
N GLU A 35 12.07 -30.23 -29.33
CA GLU A 35 11.19 -30.38 -30.49
C GLU A 35 10.26 -29.18 -30.80
N ASN A 36 9.81 -28.45 -29.78
CA ASN A 36 8.89 -27.31 -29.86
C ASN A 36 9.59 -25.94 -29.91
N LEU A 37 10.90 -25.88 -29.63
CA LEU A 37 11.66 -24.62 -29.58
C LEU A 37 11.64 -23.87 -30.93
N GLY A 38 11.81 -24.62 -32.03
CA GLY A 38 11.83 -24.06 -33.38
C GLY A 38 10.47 -23.50 -33.85
N SER A 39 9.34 -23.92 -33.28
CA SER A 39 8.02 -23.34 -33.61
C SER A 39 7.75 -22.08 -32.78
N HIS A 40 8.18 -22.07 -31.52
CA HIS A 40 8.07 -20.94 -30.60
C HIS A 40 8.87 -19.71 -31.07
N LEU A 41 10.16 -19.89 -31.38
CA LEU A 41 11.06 -18.78 -31.78
C LEU A 41 10.53 -18.00 -32.99
N ARG A 42 9.91 -18.68 -33.97
CA ARG A 42 9.31 -18.05 -35.18
C ARG A 42 8.13 -17.13 -34.89
N ARG A 43 7.46 -17.27 -33.74
CA ARG A 43 6.25 -16.51 -33.36
C ARG A 43 6.46 -15.58 -32.16
N CYS A 44 7.57 -15.72 -31.44
CA CYS A 44 7.85 -14.96 -30.23
C CYS A 44 8.05 -13.45 -30.50
N PRO A 45 7.18 -12.55 -29.99
CA PRO A 45 7.23 -11.13 -30.33
C PRO A 45 8.49 -10.40 -29.85
N LEU A 46 9.17 -10.93 -28.82
CA LEU A 46 10.38 -10.31 -28.30
C LEU A 46 11.67 -10.96 -28.78
N VAL A 47 11.64 -12.17 -29.35
CA VAL A 47 12.70 -12.59 -30.28
C VAL A 47 12.70 -11.66 -31.48
N LYS A 48 11.51 -11.38 -32.06
CA LYS A 48 11.36 -10.38 -33.13
C LYS A 48 11.75 -8.96 -32.71
N GLN A 49 11.55 -8.58 -31.44
CA GLN A 49 11.92 -7.26 -30.95
C GLN A 49 13.41 -7.12 -30.62
N VAL A 50 14.05 -8.18 -30.11
CA VAL A 50 15.51 -8.23 -29.92
C VAL A 50 16.18 -8.28 -31.29
N GLN A 51 15.71 -9.12 -32.22
CA GLN A 51 16.17 -9.13 -33.62
C GLN A 51 15.99 -7.77 -34.31
N SER A 52 14.82 -7.12 -34.16
CA SER A 52 14.57 -5.79 -34.70
C SER A 52 15.36 -4.66 -34.01
N LEU A 53 15.87 -4.90 -32.80
CA LEU A 53 16.72 -3.98 -32.06
C LEU A 53 18.19 -4.19 -32.43
N SER A 54 18.63 -5.44 -32.57
CA SER A 54 19.99 -5.81 -33.02
C SER A 54 20.24 -5.52 -34.50
N THR A 55 19.23 -5.11 -35.25
CA THR A 55 19.37 -4.51 -36.59
C THR A 55 19.32 -2.98 -36.58
N GLN A 56 19.21 -2.32 -35.43
CA GLN A 56 19.34 -0.87 -35.34
C GLN A 56 20.82 -0.51 -35.20
N PRO A 57 21.31 0.55 -35.88
CA PRO A 57 22.71 0.97 -35.77
C PRO A 57 23.10 1.39 -34.34
N PHE A 58 22.17 2.00 -33.59
CA PHE A 58 22.38 2.48 -32.22
C PHE A 58 22.32 1.41 -31.12
N TYR A 59 22.18 0.12 -31.47
CA TYR A 59 22.20 -0.97 -30.50
C TYR A 59 23.58 -1.63 -30.45
N GLU A 60 24.25 -1.49 -29.31
CA GLU A 60 25.55 -2.11 -29.05
C GLU A 60 25.52 -2.68 -27.63
N LYS A 61 25.42 -4.01 -27.52
CA LYS A 61 25.09 -4.68 -26.26
C LYS A 61 26.17 -4.40 -25.20
N GLY A 62 25.77 -3.79 -24.08
CA GLY A 62 26.68 -3.49 -22.97
C GLY A 62 27.66 -2.33 -23.21
N VAL A 63 27.51 -1.53 -24.27
CA VAL A 63 28.45 -0.44 -24.61
C VAL A 63 28.67 0.59 -23.49
N ASN A 64 27.68 0.81 -22.63
CA ASN A 64 27.79 1.70 -21.46
C ASN A 64 27.96 0.96 -20.12
N ALA A 65 27.97 -0.38 -20.13
CA ALA A 65 28.33 -1.16 -18.94
C ALA A 65 29.76 -0.80 -18.50
N GLY A 66 30.05 -0.93 -17.20
CA GLY A 66 31.43 -0.75 -16.73
C GLY A 66 32.17 -2.06 -16.89
N LYS A 67 33.49 -1.99 -16.71
CA LYS A 67 34.31 -3.20 -16.66
C LYS A 67 33.94 -4.00 -15.40
N GLU A 68 33.99 -5.32 -15.52
CA GLU A 68 34.02 -6.20 -14.35
C GLU A 68 35.50 -6.53 -14.09
N ASP A 69 35.93 -6.44 -12.83
CA ASP A 69 37.32 -6.66 -12.46
C ASP A 69 37.71 -8.12 -12.77
N GLU A 70 38.71 -8.32 -13.63
CA GLU A 70 39.27 -9.63 -13.96
C GLU A 70 40.06 -10.19 -12.76
N GLN A 71 39.38 -10.79 -11.78
CA GLN A 71 40.02 -11.52 -10.68
C GLN A 71 39.49 -12.95 -10.54
N GLU A 72 40.36 -13.88 -10.95
CA GLU A 72 40.40 -15.33 -10.65
C GLU A 72 39.27 -16.23 -11.20
N GLU A 73 39.48 -16.76 -12.41
CA GLU A 73 38.79 -17.97 -12.90
C GLU A 73 39.25 -19.23 -12.12
N PRO A 74 38.33 -20.12 -11.69
CA PRO A 74 38.65 -21.49 -11.31
C PRO A 74 38.63 -22.41 -12.54
N GLU A 75 39.74 -23.09 -12.83
CA GLU A 75 39.89 -24.05 -13.95
C GLU A 75 38.93 -25.26 -13.86
N THR A 76 37.68 -25.15 -14.34
CA THR A 76 36.89 -26.33 -14.77
C THR A 76 36.00 -26.01 -15.97
N GLY A 77 36.40 -26.51 -17.14
CA GLY A 77 35.72 -26.25 -18.41
C GLY A 77 34.34 -26.90 -18.54
N ILE A 78 33.28 -26.22 -18.08
CA ILE A 78 31.89 -26.48 -18.46
C ILE A 78 31.22 -25.13 -18.77
N PRO A 79 30.66 -24.91 -19.98
CA PRO A 79 30.04 -23.64 -20.33
C PRO A 79 28.69 -23.45 -19.59
N THR A 80 28.71 -22.68 -18.50
CA THR A 80 27.50 -22.28 -17.77
C THR A 80 26.74 -21.21 -18.56
N SER A 81 25.44 -21.40 -18.77
CA SER A 81 24.62 -20.37 -19.42
C SER A 81 24.45 -19.18 -18.49
N GLY A 82 24.95 -18.01 -18.91
CA GLY A 82 25.08 -16.79 -18.11
C GLY A 82 23.85 -16.45 -17.26
N CYS A 83 23.98 -16.70 -15.95
CA CYS A 83 23.15 -16.09 -14.94
C CYS A 83 23.72 -14.70 -14.65
N PHE A 84 22.93 -13.65 -14.84
CA PHE A 84 23.36 -12.30 -14.45
C PHE A 84 23.48 -12.25 -12.92
N ASP A 85 24.61 -11.82 -12.38
CA ASP A 85 24.78 -11.66 -10.93
C ASP A 85 23.93 -10.52 -10.37
N ILE A 86 22.77 -10.90 -9.84
CA ILE A 86 21.84 -9.99 -9.16
C ILE A 86 22.31 -9.81 -7.72
N VAL A 87 23.19 -8.82 -7.50
CA VAL A 87 23.57 -8.38 -6.14
C VAL A 87 22.32 -7.85 -5.42
N THR A 88 21.75 -8.67 -4.55
CA THR A 88 20.51 -8.38 -3.81
C THR A 88 20.74 -7.34 -2.70
N SER A 89 19.65 -6.77 -2.16
CA SER A 89 19.73 -5.92 -0.97
C SER A 89 20.25 -6.67 0.27
N GLU A 90 20.01 -7.98 0.33
CA GLU A 90 20.55 -8.92 1.33
C GLU A 90 22.07 -8.95 1.29
N MET A 91 22.67 -9.25 0.13
CA MET A 91 24.12 -9.28 -0.05
C MET A 91 24.79 -7.95 0.36
N LYS A 92 24.14 -6.81 0.09
CA LYS A 92 24.65 -5.48 0.47
C LYS A 92 24.58 -5.19 1.97
N ARG A 93 23.53 -5.62 2.67
CA ARG A 93 23.48 -5.50 4.14
C ARG A 93 24.47 -6.47 4.79
N ASN A 94 24.57 -7.68 4.28
CA ASN A 94 25.48 -8.70 4.80
C ASN A 94 26.95 -8.24 4.69
N ALA A 95 27.34 -7.55 3.60
CA ALA A 95 28.66 -6.95 3.46
C ALA A 95 28.98 -5.84 4.49
N VAL A 96 27.96 -5.12 4.98
CA VAL A 96 28.13 -4.14 6.08
C VAL A 96 28.12 -4.85 7.44
N TYR A 97 27.28 -5.85 7.62
CA TYR A 97 27.15 -6.61 8.86
C TYR A 97 28.32 -7.57 9.11
N SER A 98 29.07 -7.95 8.07
CA SER A 98 30.32 -8.72 8.15
C SER A 98 31.54 -7.88 8.56
N LEU A 99 31.43 -6.56 8.62
CA LEU A 99 32.48 -5.72 9.21
C LEU A 99 32.60 -6.01 10.71
N ASN A 100 33.81 -5.87 11.26
CA ASN A 100 33.95 -5.81 12.71
C ASN A 100 33.52 -4.43 13.24
N ILE A 101 33.28 -4.31 14.55
CA ILE A 101 32.76 -3.09 15.19
C ILE A 101 33.70 -1.89 14.97
N SER A 102 35.02 -2.11 15.01
CA SER A 102 36.02 -1.06 14.77
C SER A 102 35.94 -0.57 13.32
N ASP A 103 35.95 -1.50 12.35
CA ASP A 103 35.88 -1.18 10.92
C ASP A 103 34.59 -0.43 10.56
N PHE A 104 33.47 -0.77 11.19
CA PHE A 104 32.20 -0.08 10.97
C PHE A 104 32.18 1.35 11.50
N PHE A 105 32.66 1.58 12.73
CA PHE A 105 32.80 2.94 13.25
C PHE A 105 33.92 3.71 12.54
N GLU A 106 34.93 3.06 12.00
CA GLU A 106 35.92 3.67 11.12
C GLU A 106 35.31 4.04 9.76
N MET A 107 34.48 3.18 9.17
CA MET A 107 33.73 3.48 7.94
C MET A 107 32.78 4.66 8.14
N ILE A 108 32.06 4.74 9.27
CA ILE A 108 31.23 5.91 9.61
C ILE A 108 32.11 7.15 9.72
N ARG A 109 33.22 7.11 10.48
CA ARG A 109 34.15 8.25 10.59
C ARG A 109 34.75 8.65 9.23
N LYS A 110 35.02 7.70 8.32
CA LYS A 110 35.44 7.97 6.94
C LYS A 110 34.33 8.66 6.15
N ILE A 111 33.09 8.19 6.22
CA ILE A 111 31.93 8.83 5.58
C ILE A 111 31.75 10.26 6.12
N GLU A 112 31.79 10.46 7.43
CA GLU A 112 31.63 11.79 8.06
C GLU A 112 32.79 12.73 7.70
N SER A 113 34.04 12.24 7.73
CA SER A 113 35.22 13.02 7.35
C SER A 113 35.23 13.41 5.88
N VAL A 114 35.00 12.46 4.95
CA VAL A 114 34.95 12.73 3.51
C VAL A 114 33.80 13.68 3.19
N HIS A 115 32.61 13.48 3.78
CA HIS A 115 31.47 14.39 3.62
C HIS A 115 31.81 15.81 4.09
N ALA A 116 32.39 15.94 5.27
CA ALA A 116 32.79 17.24 5.85
C ALA A 116 33.98 17.90 5.11
N GLN A 117 34.66 17.20 4.22
CA GLN A 117 35.69 17.77 3.33
C GLN A 117 35.11 18.18 1.98
N ILE A 118 34.31 17.32 1.32
CA ILE A 118 33.92 17.51 -0.08
C ILE A 118 32.47 17.98 -0.30
N CYS A 119 31.58 17.92 0.70
CA CYS A 119 30.14 18.17 0.52
C CYS A 119 29.60 19.46 1.17
N ASN A 120 30.45 20.29 1.79
CA ASN A 120 30.01 21.47 2.57
C ASN A 120 29.25 22.53 1.75
N ASP A 121 29.52 22.65 0.44
CA ASP A 121 29.08 23.77 -0.39
C ASP A 121 27.88 23.46 -1.32
N ILE A 122 27.09 22.41 -1.04
CA ILE A 122 25.88 22.12 -1.84
C ILE A 122 24.75 23.12 -1.50
N LYS A 123 24.72 24.22 -2.28
CA LYS A 123 23.80 25.36 -2.14
C LYS A 123 22.37 25.03 -2.57
N ASP A 124 21.41 25.68 -1.91
CA ASP A 124 20.02 25.74 -2.35
C ASP A 124 19.87 26.66 -3.57
N SER A 125 19.15 26.20 -4.59
CA SER A 125 18.97 26.89 -5.86
C SER A 125 17.58 26.62 -6.44
N TYR A 126 16.56 27.22 -5.84
CA TYR A 126 15.16 27.07 -6.23
C TYR A 126 14.81 28.12 -7.30
N LYS A 127 15.05 27.80 -8.58
CA LYS A 127 15.14 28.79 -9.67
C LYS A 127 14.05 28.59 -10.72
N ILE A 128 12.95 29.32 -10.59
CA ILE A 128 11.84 29.26 -11.55
C ILE A 128 12.05 30.36 -12.61
N PRO A 129 12.36 30.02 -13.88
CA PRO A 129 12.63 31.01 -14.91
C PRO A 129 11.32 31.60 -15.46
N GLU A 130 11.36 32.85 -15.90
CA GLU A 130 10.19 33.57 -16.42
C GLU A 130 9.56 32.87 -17.64
N ALA A 131 10.39 32.24 -18.47
CA ALA A 131 9.95 31.43 -19.62
C ALA A 131 9.01 30.27 -19.21
N CYS A 132 9.18 29.71 -18.01
CA CYS A 132 8.29 28.69 -17.47
C CYS A 132 7.00 29.26 -16.83
N GLY A 133 6.79 30.58 -16.89
CA GLY A 133 5.61 31.25 -16.31
C GLY A 133 4.28 30.69 -16.81
N VAL A 134 4.17 30.34 -18.11
CA VAL A 134 2.95 29.73 -18.67
C VAL A 134 2.65 28.35 -18.07
N TRP A 135 3.68 27.60 -17.68
CA TRP A 135 3.50 26.36 -16.94
C TRP A 135 3.13 26.63 -15.49
N ILE A 136 3.87 27.50 -14.80
CA ILE A 136 3.64 27.80 -13.37
C ILE A 136 2.23 28.36 -13.12
N LYS A 137 1.69 29.16 -14.05
CA LYS A 137 0.33 29.71 -14.00
C LYS A 137 -0.77 28.74 -14.49
N GLY A 138 -0.41 27.57 -15.03
CA GLY A 138 -1.37 26.62 -15.60
C GLY A 138 -2.00 27.07 -16.93
N GLU A 139 -1.32 27.95 -17.67
CA GLU A 139 -1.76 28.53 -18.96
C GLU A 139 -1.42 27.64 -20.18
N VAL A 140 -0.84 26.45 -19.93
CA VAL A 140 -0.51 25.43 -20.95
C VAL A 140 -1.71 24.57 -21.36
N ASP A 141 -1.58 23.85 -22.49
CA ASP A 141 -2.65 23.01 -23.04
C ASP A 141 -3.24 22.04 -21.99
N ARG A 142 -4.56 22.14 -21.79
CA ARG A 142 -5.37 21.37 -20.83
C ARG A 142 -5.29 19.85 -21.03
N ASN A 143 -4.79 19.38 -22.18
CA ASN A 143 -4.54 17.96 -22.43
C ASN A 143 -3.31 17.41 -21.69
N VAL A 144 -2.39 18.27 -21.24
CA VAL A 144 -1.18 17.87 -20.49
C VAL A 144 -1.54 17.59 -19.02
N PRO A 145 -1.12 16.46 -18.40
CA PRO A 145 -1.31 16.24 -16.97
C PRO A 145 -0.50 17.24 -16.14
N PHE A 146 -1.19 18.22 -15.57
CA PHE A 146 -0.61 19.22 -14.69
C PHE A 146 -0.53 18.72 -13.25
N GLN A 147 0.63 18.87 -12.60
CA GLN A 147 0.81 18.68 -11.16
C GLN A 147 1.86 19.66 -10.65
N GLU A 148 1.46 20.57 -9.77
CA GLU A 148 2.27 21.69 -9.29
C GLU A 148 3.66 21.27 -8.78
N LYS A 149 3.75 20.23 -7.94
CA LYS A 149 5.04 19.70 -7.45
C LYS A 149 5.97 19.25 -8.58
N HIS A 150 5.44 18.59 -9.62
CA HIS A 150 6.24 18.13 -10.75
C HIS A 150 6.64 19.26 -11.69
N VAL A 151 5.78 20.26 -11.86
CA VAL A 151 6.03 21.45 -12.67
C VAL A 151 7.06 22.35 -11.99
N ALA A 152 6.98 22.55 -10.66
CA ALA A 152 7.99 23.25 -9.88
C ALA A 152 9.36 22.54 -9.95
N GLN A 153 9.40 21.21 -9.86
CA GLN A 153 10.63 20.44 -10.08
C GLN A 153 11.20 20.66 -11.50
N GLN A 154 10.37 20.55 -12.54
CA GLN A 154 10.82 20.72 -13.93
C GLN A 154 11.29 22.15 -14.20
N ALA A 155 10.49 23.15 -13.86
CA ALA A 155 10.83 24.56 -14.00
C ALA A 155 12.11 24.91 -13.22
N SER A 156 12.30 24.36 -12.02
CA SER A 156 13.53 24.58 -11.25
C SER A 156 14.76 23.93 -11.89
N MET A 157 14.63 22.75 -12.51
CA MET A 157 15.71 22.17 -13.31
C MET A 157 16.08 23.07 -14.50
N LEU A 158 15.07 23.64 -15.18
CA LEU A 158 15.30 24.51 -16.35
C LEU A 158 15.89 25.87 -15.96
N GLY A 159 15.44 26.49 -14.87
CA GLY A 159 16.04 27.75 -14.41
C GLY A 159 17.47 27.61 -13.91
N ASN A 160 17.83 26.45 -13.34
CA ASN A 160 19.22 26.14 -13.04
C ASN A 160 20.07 25.90 -14.31
N LEU A 161 19.51 25.27 -15.36
CA LEU A 161 20.16 25.17 -16.68
C LEU A 161 20.34 26.54 -17.37
N GLU A 162 19.39 27.46 -17.19
CA GLU A 162 19.45 28.84 -17.69
C GLU A 162 20.50 29.67 -16.93
N GLU A 163 20.48 29.65 -15.59
CA GLU A 163 21.46 30.37 -14.76
C GLU A 163 22.89 29.84 -14.93
N PHE A 164 23.05 28.53 -15.13
CA PHE A 164 24.35 27.93 -15.44
C PHE A 164 24.79 28.19 -16.91
N GLY A 165 23.95 28.82 -17.73
CA GLY A 165 24.25 29.16 -19.12
C GLY A 165 24.41 27.95 -20.03
N VAL A 166 23.56 26.93 -19.85
CA VAL A 166 23.39 25.79 -20.78
C VAL A 166 22.23 26.06 -21.74
N LEU A 167 21.14 26.64 -21.21
CA LEU A 167 20.05 27.22 -21.98
C LEU A 167 20.29 28.72 -22.16
N GLU A 168 19.98 29.24 -23.34
CA GLU A 168 20.03 30.68 -23.62
C GLU A 168 18.68 31.33 -23.27
N ARG A 169 18.75 32.52 -22.65
CA ARG A 169 17.59 33.33 -22.28
C ARG A 169 17.07 34.07 -23.51
N ILE A 170 15.86 33.73 -23.95
CA ILE A 170 15.19 34.38 -25.08
C ILE A 170 14.31 35.51 -24.54
N ASP A 171 14.84 36.74 -24.49
CA ASP A 171 14.07 37.90 -24.03
C ASP A 171 12.97 38.28 -25.04
N GLY A 172 11.81 38.70 -24.53
CA GLY A 172 10.53 38.75 -25.26
C GLY A 172 10.43 39.69 -26.47
N LYS A 173 11.49 40.41 -26.85
CA LYS A 173 11.55 41.24 -28.07
C LYS A 173 12.14 40.50 -29.29
N GLU A 174 12.99 39.49 -29.10
CA GLU A 174 13.63 38.76 -30.23
C GLU A 174 12.80 37.56 -30.74
N LYS A 175 11.62 37.35 -30.16
CA LYS A 175 10.74 36.20 -30.45
C LYS A 175 10.22 36.14 -31.90
N CYS A 176 10.37 37.21 -32.68
CA CYS A 176 10.03 37.25 -34.10
C CYS A 176 11.25 37.17 -35.04
N GLU A 177 12.39 37.79 -34.73
CA GLU A 177 13.55 37.83 -35.65
C GLU A 177 14.37 36.53 -35.67
N LEU A 178 14.39 35.78 -34.55
CA LEU A 178 15.04 34.46 -34.51
C LEU A 178 14.28 33.38 -35.27
N VAL A 179 12.98 33.57 -35.53
CA VAL A 179 12.14 32.58 -36.23
C VAL A 179 12.53 32.50 -37.71
N GLU A 180 12.86 33.63 -38.34
CA GLU A 180 13.29 33.70 -39.75
C GLU A 180 14.80 33.42 -39.92
N ARG A 181 15.66 33.79 -38.97
CA ARG A 181 17.11 33.50 -39.06
C ARG A 181 17.49 32.04 -38.79
N ALA A 182 16.58 31.23 -38.25
CA ALA A 182 16.86 29.85 -37.84
C ALA A 182 16.57 28.77 -38.90
N GLU A 183 16.27 29.12 -40.16
CA GLU A 183 16.09 28.13 -41.24
C GLU A 183 17.40 27.47 -41.69
N ASN A 184 18.57 28.00 -41.30
CA ASN A 184 19.87 27.59 -41.87
C ASN A 184 21.04 27.48 -40.87
N SER A 185 20.81 27.23 -39.56
CA SER A 185 21.94 27.17 -38.61
C SER A 185 21.84 26.17 -37.45
N ASN A 186 23.00 25.64 -37.04
CA ASN A 186 23.23 24.70 -35.92
C ASN A 186 23.11 25.35 -34.52
N VAL A 187 22.29 26.41 -34.38
CA VAL A 187 22.29 27.27 -33.18
C VAL A 187 21.45 26.70 -32.03
N VAL A 188 20.29 26.11 -32.32
CA VAL A 188 19.41 25.51 -31.29
C VAL A 188 19.80 24.04 -31.07
N PRO A 189 20.19 23.64 -29.84
CA PRO A 189 20.60 22.26 -29.56
C PRO A 189 19.40 21.29 -29.57
N ALA A 190 19.69 20.03 -29.89
CA ALA A 190 18.78 18.93 -29.63
C ALA A 190 18.68 18.64 -28.12
N VAL A 191 17.62 17.96 -27.70
CA VAL A 191 17.45 17.50 -26.31
C VAL A 191 17.33 15.97 -26.29
N VAL A 192 18.15 15.33 -25.45
CA VAL A 192 18.10 13.89 -25.18
C VAL A 192 17.61 13.68 -23.74
N GLU A 193 16.38 13.20 -23.58
CA GLU A 193 15.79 12.91 -22.26
C GLU A 193 15.99 11.43 -21.89
N PHE A 194 16.90 11.18 -20.96
CA PHE A 194 17.18 9.87 -20.40
C PHE A 194 16.14 9.51 -19.33
N GLY A 195 15.56 8.32 -19.46
CA GLY A 195 14.48 7.88 -18.57
C GLY A 195 13.15 8.61 -18.81
N ALA A 196 12.94 9.20 -20.00
CA ALA A 196 11.88 10.17 -20.30
C ALA A 196 10.46 9.79 -19.85
N GLY A 197 10.13 8.49 -19.87
CA GLY A 197 8.84 7.99 -19.42
C GLY A 197 7.65 8.59 -20.20
N ARG A 198 7.02 9.61 -19.64
CA ARG A 198 5.93 10.37 -20.30
C ARG A 198 6.42 11.55 -21.16
N GLY A 199 7.63 12.07 -20.95
CA GLY A 199 8.27 13.12 -21.78
C GLY A 199 7.88 14.56 -21.44
N TYR A 200 7.37 14.83 -20.24
CA TYR A 200 6.88 16.18 -19.88
C TYR A 200 7.98 17.19 -19.55
N LEU A 201 9.18 16.75 -19.15
CA LEU A 201 10.31 17.67 -19.00
C LEU A 201 10.71 18.23 -20.37
N THR A 202 10.76 17.39 -21.41
CA THR A 202 11.03 17.89 -22.77
C THR A 202 9.86 18.65 -23.39
N GLN A 203 8.61 18.33 -23.05
CA GLN A 203 7.47 19.19 -23.44
C GLN A 203 7.65 20.61 -22.89
N MET A 204 8.01 20.77 -21.62
CA MET A 204 8.30 22.09 -21.03
C MET A 204 9.45 22.80 -21.73
N LEU A 205 10.54 22.11 -22.06
CA LEU A 205 11.64 22.68 -22.86
C LEU A 205 11.19 23.13 -24.26
N ALA A 206 10.38 22.33 -24.95
CA ALA A 206 9.86 22.67 -26.26
C ALA A 206 8.84 23.83 -26.23
N ASP A 207 8.12 24.01 -25.13
CA ASP A 207 7.17 25.12 -24.92
C ASP A 207 7.87 26.42 -24.53
N CYS A 208 8.87 26.35 -23.63
CA CYS A 208 9.51 27.51 -23.03
C CYS A 208 10.76 28.00 -23.80
N TYR A 209 11.54 27.09 -24.39
CA TYR A 209 12.87 27.39 -24.99
C TYR A 209 12.94 27.08 -26.50
N GLY A 210 11.81 26.76 -27.14
CA GLY A 210 11.74 26.61 -28.61
C GLY A 210 12.50 25.42 -29.19
N ILE A 211 12.81 24.40 -28.38
CA ILE A 211 13.53 23.19 -28.82
C ILE A 211 12.77 22.47 -29.95
N ARG A 212 13.45 22.31 -31.11
CA ARG A 212 12.90 21.67 -32.32
C ARG A 212 13.31 20.21 -32.55
N ARG A 213 14.28 19.66 -31.79
CA ARG A 213 14.76 18.28 -31.96
C ARG A 213 14.82 17.56 -30.61
N VAL A 214 14.10 16.44 -30.50
CA VAL A 214 13.84 15.74 -29.23
C VAL A 214 14.05 14.24 -29.40
N PHE A 215 14.86 13.67 -28.50
CA PHE A 215 15.19 12.25 -28.42
C PHE A 215 14.80 11.71 -27.04
N LEU A 216 13.78 10.86 -26.99
CA LEU A 216 13.26 10.33 -25.72
C LEU A 216 13.76 8.90 -25.50
N VAL A 217 14.74 8.73 -24.61
CA VAL A 217 15.34 7.43 -24.28
C VAL A 217 14.54 6.75 -23.18
N GLU A 218 13.98 5.57 -23.47
CA GLU A 218 13.30 4.75 -22.47
C GLU A 218 13.52 3.25 -22.73
N ARG A 219 13.78 2.49 -21.66
CA ARG A 219 13.57 1.03 -21.72
C ARG A 219 12.12 0.73 -22.04
N LYS A 220 11.18 1.26 -21.22
CA LYS A 220 9.74 0.94 -21.08
C LYS A 220 8.85 1.98 -21.73
N ALA A 221 7.87 1.58 -22.56
CA ALA A 221 6.84 2.47 -23.08
C ALA A 221 5.63 2.54 -22.15
N TYR A 222 5.30 3.76 -21.76
CA TYR A 222 4.21 4.10 -20.85
C TYR A 222 2.95 4.58 -21.60
N LYS A 223 1.78 4.52 -20.96
CA LYS A 223 0.56 5.22 -21.41
C LYS A 223 0.67 6.73 -21.09
N LEU A 224 -0.11 7.56 -21.80
CA LEU A 224 -0.15 9.03 -21.66
C LEU A 224 1.22 9.68 -21.89
N LYS A 225 1.61 9.78 -23.18
CA LYS A 225 2.88 10.37 -23.59
C LYS A 225 2.70 11.77 -24.15
N ALA A 226 3.66 12.65 -23.89
CA ALA A 226 3.77 13.96 -24.53
C ALA A 226 3.89 13.87 -26.06
N ASP A 227 4.29 12.71 -26.61
CA ASP A 227 4.45 12.46 -28.05
C ASP A 227 3.30 12.97 -28.94
N ARG A 228 2.04 12.98 -28.48
CA ARG A 228 0.93 13.54 -29.27
C ARG A 228 1.01 15.07 -29.35
N SER A 229 1.25 15.75 -28.22
CA SER A 229 1.38 17.21 -28.14
C SER A 229 2.67 17.69 -28.83
N LEU A 230 3.79 17.01 -28.58
CA LEU A 230 5.06 17.27 -29.26
C LEU A 230 4.94 17.16 -30.79
N ARG A 231 4.23 16.16 -31.32
CA ARG A 231 4.01 15.96 -32.77
C ARG A 231 2.99 16.93 -33.39
N GLN A 232 2.23 17.67 -32.60
CA GLN A 232 1.32 18.70 -33.11
C GLN A 232 2.04 20.03 -33.41
N LYS A 233 3.30 20.18 -33.00
CA LYS A 233 4.16 21.29 -33.42
C LYS A 233 4.78 20.97 -34.78
N GLU A 234 4.34 21.66 -35.82
CA GLU A 234 4.72 21.42 -37.22
C GLU A 234 6.23 21.52 -37.51
N SER A 235 7.02 22.08 -36.58
CA SER A 235 8.48 22.25 -36.67
C SER A 235 9.30 21.39 -35.69
N LEU A 236 8.70 20.42 -34.99
CA LEU A 236 9.37 19.59 -33.98
C LEU A 236 9.63 18.14 -34.45
N ILE A 237 10.91 17.79 -34.54
CA ILE A 237 11.39 16.43 -34.81
C ILE A 237 11.41 15.64 -33.50
N LEU A 238 10.60 14.57 -33.42
CA LEU A 238 10.51 13.70 -32.25
C LEU A 238 10.88 12.24 -32.58
N GLU A 239 12.03 11.82 -32.06
CA GLU A 239 12.46 10.43 -32.03
C GLU A 239 12.36 9.84 -30.63
N ARG A 240 12.07 8.54 -30.55
CA ARG A 240 11.92 7.84 -29.27
C ARG A 240 12.72 6.56 -29.28
N LEU A 241 13.99 6.69 -28.89
CA LEU A 241 14.94 5.62 -28.72
C LEU A 241 14.45 4.71 -27.59
N ARG A 242 14.02 3.54 -28.01
CA ARG A 242 13.37 2.58 -27.13
C ARG A 242 14.42 1.47 -26.96
N ILE A 243 15.14 1.46 -25.85
CA ILE A 243 16.39 0.71 -25.63
C ILE A 243 16.76 0.81 -24.14
N ASP A 244 17.59 -0.09 -23.60
CA ASP A 244 18.19 0.16 -22.28
C ASP A 244 19.41 1.07 -22.42
N ILE A 245 19.73 1.87 -21.40
CA ILE A 245 20.83 2.85 -21.50
C ILE A 245 22.18 2.12 -21.58
N GLU A 246 22.27 0.95 -20.96
CA GLU A 246 23.41 0.02 -21.03
C GLU A 246 23.80 -0.38 -22.47
N ASP A 247 22.82 -0.49 -23.38
CA ASP A 247 22.98 -0.96 -24.76
C ASP A 247 22.99 0.17 -25.82
N LEU A 248 22.90 1.44 -25.42
CA LEU A 248 22.69 2.57 -26.33
C LEU A 248 24.00 3.24 -26.77
N ASN A 249 24.40 3.02 -28.02
CA ASN A 249 25.41 3.86 -28.68
C ASN A 249 24.74 5.10 -29.29
N LEU A 250 24.92 6.25 -28.62
CA LEU A 250 24.24 7.50 -28.98
C LEU A 250 24.73 8.10 -30.32
N ASN A 251 25.95 7.78 -30.77
CA ASN A 251 26.52 8.28 -32.03
C ASN A 251 25.95 7.57 -33.26
N ALA A 252 25.59 6.30 -33.10
CA ALA A 252 24.97 5.52 -34.16
C ALA A 252 23.47 5.82 -34.31
N VAL A 253 22.96 6.87 -33.64
CA VAL A 253 21.68 7.51 -33.91
C VAL A 253 21.86 8.53 -35.04
N GLU A 254 21.66 8.08 -36.28
CA GLU A 254 21.84 8.85 -37.52
C GLU A 254 21.23 10.27 -37.48
N SER A 255 20.02 10.40 -36.93
CA SER A 255 19.26 11.64 -36.80
C SER A 255 19.81 12.65 -35.77
N LEU A 256 20.77 12.24 -34.93
CA LEU A 256 21.45 13.07 -33.93
C LEU A 256 22.88 13.47 -34.37
N GLN A 257 23.43 12.82 -35.40
CA GLN A 257 24.81 13.02 -35.86
C GLN A 257 25.09 14.48 -36.27
N GLY A 258 26.25 15.00 -35.86
CA GLY A 258 26.69 16.36 -36.15
C GLY A 258 25.95 17.47 -35.38
N LEU A 259 25.01 17.14 -34.50
CA LEU A 259 24.23 18.14 -33.75
C LEU A 259 24.77 18.38 -32.33
N PRO A 260 24.74 19.63 -31.83
CA PRO A 260 24.85 19.90 -30.40
C PRO A 260 23.62 19.37 -29.68
N TYR A 261 23.79 18.72 -28.52
CA TYR A 261 22.67 18.27 -27.71
C TYR A 261 22.81 18.55 -26.20
N ILE A 262 21.68 18.69 -25.52
CA ILE A 262 21.59 18.79 -24.06
C ILE A 262 21.02 17.47 -23.52
N ALA A 263 21.73 16.85 -22.57
CA ALA A 263 21.27 15.63 -21.90
C ALA A 263 20.49 15.98 -20.62
N ILE A 264 19.28 15.45 -20.46
CA ILE A 264 18.46 15.70 -19.28
C ILE A 264 17.88 14.41 -18.72
N GLY A 265 17.65 14.38 -17.41
CA GLY A 265 17.06 13.22 -16.74
C GLY A 265 16.47 13.61 -15.38
N LYS A 266 15.25 13.16 -15.10
CA LYS A 266 14.55 13.41 -13.84
C LYS A 266 14.36 12.11 -13.07
N HIS A 267 14.86 12.06 -11.83
CA HIS A 267 14.79 10.89 -10.94
C HIS A 267 15.46 9.64 -11.54
N LEU A 268 16.63 9.81 -12.17
CA LEU A 268 17.44 8.66 -12.56
C LEU A 268 18.00 7.97 -11.30
N CYS A 269 17.84 6.65 -11.22
CA CYS A 269 18.47 5.86 -10.16
C CYS A 269 19.99 5.80 -10.37
N GLY A 270 20.74 5.34 -9.36
CA GLY A 270 22.21 5.34 -9.39
C GLY A 270 22.81 4.82 -10.70
N PRO A 271 22.63 3.51 -11.03
CA PRO A 271 23.21 2.94 -12.25
C PRO A 271 22.75 3.66 -13.52
N ALA A 272 21.46 4.03 -13.63
CA ALA A 272 20.96 4.77 -14.79
C ALA A 272 21.59 6.17 -14.94
N THR A 273 21.97 6.81 -13.83
CA THR A 273 22.69 8.10 -13.83
C THR A 273 24.07 7.91 -14.41
N ASP A 274 24.85 6.96 -13.89
CA ASP A 274 26.21 6.71 -14.33
C ASP A 274 26.28 6.15 -15.77
N LEU A 275 25.37 5.23 -16.14
CA LEU A 275 25.18 4.76 -17.52
C LEU A 275 24.86 5.92 -18.47
N THR A 276 24.05 6.91 -18.04
CA THR A 276 23.77 8.12 -18.83
C THR A 276 25.00 8.99 -19.00
N LEU A 277 25.77 9.22 -17.94
CA LEU A 277 27.00 10.01 -18.00
C LEU A 277 28.03 9.36 -18.95
N ARG A 278 28.21 8.03 -18.88
CA ARG A 278 29.05 7.28 -19.85
C ARG A 278 28.50 7.39 -21.27
N CYS A 279 27.21 7.16 -21.49
CA CYS A 279 26.54 7.28 -22.79
C CYS A 279 26.73 8.66 -23.44
N CYS A 280 26.79 9.73 -22.64
CA CYS A 280 27.05 11.08 -23.12
C CYS A 280 28.53 11.39 -23.42
N LEU A 281 29.48 10.71 -22.79
CA LEU A 281 30.91 11.06 -22.78
C LEU A 281 31.86 9.96 -23.29
N ALA A 282 31.35 8.80 -23.73
CA ALA A 282 32.13 7.71 -24.32
C ALA A 282 33.00 8.12 -25.52
N ASN A 283 32.75 9.30 -26.10
CA ASN A 283 33.41 9.81 -27.31
C ASN A 283 34.81 10.41 -27.12
N GLU A 284 35.15 10.91 -25.93
CA GLU A 284 36.40 11.69 -25.81
C GLU A 284 37.67 10.82 -25.90
N ARG A 285 37.54 9.49 -25.80
CA ARG A 285 38.67 8.54 -25.92
C ARG A 285 38.94 8.02 -27.33
N ASN A 286 38.02 8.18 -28.29
CA ASN A 286 38.09 7.55 -29.64
C ASN A 286 37.92 8.54 -30.81
N ALA A 287 38.24 9.82 -30.61
CA ALA A 287 37.98 10.90 -31.58
C ALA A 287 38.76 10.83 -32.91
N GLU A 288 39.66 9.85 -33.12
CA GLU A 288 40.52 9.77 -34.31
C GLU A 288 40.04 8.81 -35.42
N GLN A 289 39.02 7.96 -35.20
CA GLN A 289 38.70 6.86 -36.14
C GLN A 289 37.34 6.92 -36.85
N CYS A 290 36.40 7.79 -36.47
CA CYS A 290 35.12 7.96 -37.18
C CYS A 290 34.72 9.44 -37.27
N GLY A 291 34.77 10.01 -38.48
CA GLY A 291 34.63 11.44 -38.75
C GLY A 291 33.22 12.04 -38.61
N VAL A 292 32.33 11.45 -37.80
CA VAL A 292 30.95 11.92 -37.59
C VAL A 292 30.51 11.65 -36.14
N ASN A 293 30.50 12.69 -35.29
CA ASN A 293 30.05 12.60 -33.89
C ASN A 293 28.95 13.64 -33.60
N CYS A 294 28.01 13.29 -32.71
CA CYS A 294 27.19 14.27 -32.00
C CYS A 294 27.97 14.80 -30.78
N TYR A 295 27.80 16.08 -30.42
CA TYR A 295 28.57 16.70 -29.34
C TYR A 295 27.67 17.22 -28.22
N LEU A 296 28.04 16.88 -26.99
CA LEU A 296 27.35 17.34 -25.78
C LEU A 296 27.57 18.85 -25.63
N ARG A 297 26.50 19.61 -25.40
CA ARG A 297 26.56 21.04 -25.05
C ARG A 297 26.55 21.22 -23.53
N GLY A 298 25.77 20.40 -22.85
CA GLY A 298 25.70 20.31 -21.40
C GLY A 298 24.65 19.30 -20.93
N LEU A 299 24.56 19.09 -19.62
CA LEU A 299 23.63 18.15 -19.00
C LEU A 299 22.99 18.70 -17.74
N ALA A 300 21.81 18.18 -17.39
CA ALA A 300 21.20 18.33 -16.07
C ALA A 300 20.45 17.06 -15.64
N ILE A 301 20.99 16.36 -14.65
CA ILE A 301 20.44 15.10 -14.12
C ILE A 301 20.04 15.27 -12.67
N ALA A 302 18.75 15.10 -12.36
CA ALA A 302 18.24 15.05 -10.99
C ALA A 302 18.36 13.62 -10.43
N THR A 303 19.15 13.44 -9.37
CA THR A 303 19.58 12.12 -8.89
C THR A 303 18.65 11.58 -7.79
N CYS A 304 18.16 10.35 -7.95
CA CYS A 304 17.08 9.78 -7.15
C CYS A 304 17.44 9.53 -5.67
N CYS A 305 16.46 9.41 -4.77
CA CYS A 305 16.72 8.97 -3.38
C CYS A 305 17.07 7.47 -3.30
N HIS A 306 16.58 6.63 -4.23
CA HIS A 306 16.86 5.19 -4.28
C HIS A 306 18.19 4.89 -5.01
N HIS A 307 19.30 5.36 -4.44
CA HIS A 307 20.66 5.16 -4.96
C HIS A 307 21.14 3.72 -4.77
N LEU A 308 20.68 2.80 -5.62
CA LEU A 308 21.26 1.46 -5.74
C LEU A 308 22.55 1.50 -6.58
N CYS A 309 23.56 2.26 -6.15
CA CYS A 309 24.87 2.22 -6.81
C CYS A 309 25.47 0.79 -6.73
N GLN A 310 26.12 0.37 -7.79
CA GLN A 310 26.91 -0.87 -7.88
C GLN A 310 28.25 -0.48 -8.47
N TRP A 311 29.35 -1.10 -8.00
CA TRP A 311 30.70 -0.70 -8.38
C TRP A 311 30.91 -0.71 -9.91
N LYS A 312 30.60 -1.83 -10.57
CA LYS A 312 30.62 -1.95 -12.05
C LYS A 312 29.76 -0.92 -12.82
N HIS A 313 28.80 -0.28 -12.17
CA HIS A 313 27.99 0.77 -12.78
C HIS A 313 28.41 2.18 -12.36
N TYR A 314 29.20 2.35 -11.30
CA TYR A 314 29.67 3.66 -10.88
C TYR A 314 30.71 4.19 -11.85
N ILE A 315 30.79 5.51 -11.99
CA ILE A 315 31.59 6.12 -13.06
C ILE A 315 33.06 6.39 -12.70
N ILE A 316 33.37 6.34 -11.40
CA ILE A 316 34.75 6.31 -10.90
C ILE A 316 35.16 4.84 -10.77
N ASP A 317 36.10 4.42 -11.61
CA ASP A 317 36.67 3.07 -11.61
C ASP A 317 37.70 2.91 -10.47
N ALA A 318 38.00 1.66 -10.08
CA ALA A 318 38.96 1.36 -9.01
C ALA A 318 40.38 1.89 -9.29
N ASP A 319 40.78 1.94 -10.57
CA ASP A 319 42.11 2.38 -11.02
C ASP A 319 42.39 3.87 -10.78
N HIS A 320 41.41 4.69 -10.34
CA HIS A 320 41.64 6.07 -9.92
C HIS A 320 41.98 6.22 -8.42
N GLY A 321 42.18 5.08 -7.72
CA GLY A 321 42.65 5.06 -6.34
C GLY A 321 44.06 5.65 -6.11
N SER A 322 44.85 5.89 -7.16
CA SER A 322 46.20 6.47 -7.08
C SER A 322 46.25 7.99 -6.92
N ASP A 323 45.19 8.71 -7.28
CA ASP A 323 45.16 10.19 -7.21
C ASP A 323 44.31 10.68 -6.02
N LEU A 324 43.49 9.81 -5.43
CA LEU A 324 42.82 10.07 -4.15
C LEU A 324 43.71 9.80 -2.93
N SER A 325 44.82 9.06 -3.07
CA SER A 325 45.79 8.86 -1.98
C SER A 325 46.49 10.15 -1.52
N ASP A 326 46.68 11.12 -2.43
CA ASP A 326 47.34 12.40 -2.12
C ASP A 326 46.48 13.33 -1.24
N VAL A 327 45.19 13.03 -1.09
CA VAL A 327 44.29 13.70 -0.12
C VAL A 327 44.24 12.97 1.23
N ILE A 328 44.76 11.73 1.30
CA ILE A 328 44.60 10.83 2.44
C ILE A 328 45.92 10.63 3.24
N ASP A 329 47.05 11.24 2.85
CA ASP A 329 48.26 11.24 3.68
C ASP A 329 48.26 12.39 4.73
N PHE A 330 47.46 12.23 5.78
CA PHE A 330 47.64 12.97 7.02
C PHE A 330 47.64 12.06 8.25
N LYS A 331 48.82 11.98 8.89
CA LYS A 331 49.00 11.39 10.22
C LYS A 331 48.08 12.06 11.23
N LEU A 332 46.99 11.39 11.59
CA LEU A 332 46.14 11.77 12.71
C LEU A 332 46.92 11.60 14.03
N HIS A 333 47.26 12.73 14.66
CA HIS A 333 47.73 12.73 16.05
C HIS A 333 46.60 12.24 16.97
N PRO A 334 46.82 11.21 17.80
CA PRO A 334 45.78 10.65 18.65
C PRO A 334 45.70 11.41 19.98
N GLU A 335 44.94 12.51 20.02
CA GLU A 335 44.66 13.21 21.29
C GLU A 335 43.16 13.30 21.61
N SER A 336 42.81 12.68 22.74
CA SER A 336 41.62 12.87 23.58
C SER A 336 40.23 12.84 22.91
N ILE A 337 39.69 11.63 22.78
CA ILE A 337 38.33 11.32 23.28
C ILE A 337 38.46 10.11 24.21
N GLU A 338 37.77 10.15 25.34
CA GLU A 338 37.91 9.18 26.43
C GLU A 338 37.47 7.77 25.99
N ARG A 339 38.23 6.76 26.42
CA ARG A 339 37.88 5.35 26.21
C ARG A 339 36.80 4.95 27.22
N GLU A 340 35.53 4.96 26.81
CA GLU A 340 34.57 4.03 27.41
C GLU A 340 34.90 2.62 26.93
N GLU A 341 35.50 1.82 27.81
CA GLU A 341 35.78 0.41 27.56
C GLU A 341 34.47 -0.36 27.42
N CYS A 342 34.10 -0.66 26.17
CA CYS A 342 33.06 -1.64 25.86
C CYS A 342 33.56 -3.04 26.23
N ASN A 343 33.48 -3.38 27.51
CA ASN A 343 33.70 -4.74 28.00
C ASN A 343 32.66 -5.68 27.36
N GLY A 344 33.15 -6.84 26.93
CA GLY A 344 32.49 -7.62 25.88
C GLY A 344 31.13 -8.21 26.26
N ASP A 345 30.19 -8.06 25.34
CA ASP A 345 29.47 -9.24 24.82
C ASP A 345 29.14 -9.04 23.32
N ALA A 346 28.87 -10.14 22.61
CA ALA A 346 29.07 -10.28 21.15
C ALA A 346 28.05 -9.57 20.22
N ASN A 347 27.84 -8.26 20.36
CA ASN A 347 26.99 -7.46 19.48
C ASN A 347 27.72 -6.99 18.20
N GLY A 348 27.63 -7.79 17.13
CA GLY A 348 28.15 -7.44 15.81
C GLY A 348 27.51 -6.17 15.21
N VAL A 349 28.08 -5.70 14.09
CA VAL A 349 27.72 -4.44 13.40
C VAL A 349 26.23 -4.34 13.07
N GLU A 350 25.57 -5.48 12.80
CA GLU A 350 24.13 -5.57 12.61
C GLU A 350 23.32 -4.99 13.79
N ALA A 351 23.67 -5.32 15.02
CA ALA A 351 22.98 -4.84 16.22
C ALA A 351 23.13 -3.31 16.38
N ILE A 352 24.33 -2.80 16.11
CA ILE A 352 24.63 -1.37 16.15
C ILE A 352 23.82 -0.62 15.09
N ALA A 353 23.79 -1.12 13.84
CA ALA A 353 23.03 -0.53 12.74
C ALA A 353 21.50 -0.58 12.96
N LYS A 354 20.98 -1.64 13.57
CA LYS A 354 19.55 -1.76 13.95
C LYS A 354 19.16 -0.75 15.05
N ASN A 355 20.05 -0.54 16.02
CA ASN A 355 19.80 0.35 17.17
C ASN A 355 19.99 1.85 16.89
N MET A 356 20.61 2.25 15.77
CA MET A 356 20.62 3.65 15.33
C MET A 356 19.19 4.21 15.18
N LYS A 357 18.96 5.47 15.56
CA LYS A 357 17.66 6.11 15.37
C LYS A 357 17.38 6.31 13.88
N ALA A 358 16.10 6.31 13.49
CA ALA A 358 15.70 6.46 12.10
C ALA A 358 16.26 7.74 11.43
N PHE A 359 16.35 8.85 12.18
CA PHE A 359 16.97 10.10 11.74
C PHE A 359 18.49 9.98 11.53
N GLU A 360 19.20 9.26 12.41
CA GLU A 360 20.66 9.06 12.32
C GLU A 360 21.00 8.21 11.08
N ARG A 361 20.23 7.14 10.82
CA ARG A 361 20.34 6.34 9.58
C ARG A 361 20.03 7.15 8.33
N ALA A 362 18.99 7.99 8.36
CA ALA A 362 18.64 8.87 7.25
C ALA A 362 19.76 9.89 6.97
N LYS A 363 20.32 10.51 8.01
CA LYS A 363 21.47 11.44 7.91
C LYS A 363 22.66 10.75 7.21
N LEU A 364 23.08 9.58 7.67
CA LEU A 364 24.17 8.82 7.05
C LEU A 364 23.88 8.46 5.59
N GLY A 365 22.65 8.01 5.28
CA GLY A 365 22.23 7.74 3.90
C GLY A 365 22.30 8.97 2.98
N PHE A 366 21.91 10.15 3.48
CA PHE A 366 22.05 11.40 2.73
C PHE A 366 23.52 11.81 2.54
N MET A 367 24.39 11.58 3.53
CA MET A 367 25.82 11.85 3.42
C MET A 367 26.47 10.95 2.36
N CYS A 368 26.21 9.63 2.37
CA CYS A 368 26.66 8.72 1.32
C CYS A 368 26.15 9.12 -0.07
N LYS A 369 24.88 9.54 -0.19
CA LYS A 369 24.34 10.08 -1.45
C LYS A 369 25.11 11.31 -1.94
N GLN A 370 25.43 12.24 -1.04
CA GLN A 370 26.15 13.46 -1.38
C GLN A 370 27.60 13.20 -1.79
N ILE A 371 28.28 12.23 -1.17
CA ILE A 371 29.61 11.78 -1.60
C ILE A 371 29.56 11.19 -3.02
N ILE A 372 28.59 10.32 -3.32
CA ILE A 372 28.41 9.73 -4.66
C ILE A 372 28.07 10.80 -5.71
N ASP A 373 27.16 11.73 -5.40
CA ASP A 373 26.80 12.84 -6.28
C ASP A 373 28.00 13.80 -6.50
N MET A 374 28.86 13.99 -5.48
CA MET A 374 30.08 14.80 -5.59
C MET A 374 31.17 14.10 -6.42
N GLY A 375 31.32 12.77 -6.28
CA GLY A 375 32.23 11.99 -7.12
C GLY A 375 31.89 12.11 -8.60
N ARG A 376 30.60 12.01 -8.96
CA ARG A 376 30.15 12.28 -10.35
C ARG A 376 30.47 13.70 -10.81
N LEU A 377 30.36 14.69 -9.92
CA LEU A 377 30.72 16.07 -10.22
C LEU A 377 32.23 16.23 -10.46
N MET A 378 33.08 15.54 -9.70
CA MET A 378 34.54 15.53 -9.87
C MET A 378 34.94 14.84 -11.17
N TRP A 379 34.39 13.65 -11.45
CA TRP A 379 34.61 12.94 -12.70
C TRP A 379 34.23 13.76 -13.94
N LEU A 380 33.12 14.52 -13.88
CA LEU A 380 32.75 15.45 -14.96
C LEU A 380 33.73 16.63 -15.10
N LYS A 381 34.36 17.11 -14.02
CA LYS A 381 35.42 18.13 -14.09
C LYS A 381 36.71 17.59 -14.72
N GLU A 382 37.07 16.35 -14.40
CA GLU A 382 38.22 15.65 -14.99
C GLU A 382 38.03 15.49 -16.51
N HIS A 383 36.80 15.27 -16.97
CA HIS A 383 36.41 15.30 -18.38
C HIS A 383 36.16 16.74 -18.92
N GLY A 384 36.87 17.74 -18.38
CA GLY A 384 36.93 19.09 -18.92
C GLY A 384 35.65 19.94 -18.84
N LEU A 385 34.61 19.49 -18.14
CA LEU A 385 33.35 20.23 -18.02
C LEU A 385 33.37 21.22 -16.85
N GLN A 386 32.73 22.37 -17.04
CA GLN A 386 32.29 23.20 -15.93
C GLN A 386 31.07 22.53 -15.28
N THR A 387 31.10 22.28 -13.98
CA THR A 387 30.06 21.52 -13.27
C THR A 387 29.50 22.24 -12.04
N GLN A 388 28.28 21.88 -11.64
CA GLN A 388 27.64 22.35 -10.41
C GLN A 388 26.70 21.27 -9.84
N LEU A 389 26.66 21.14 -8.52
CA LEU A 389 25.71 20.30 -7.78
C LEU A 389 24.91 21.21 -6.83
N VAL A 390 23.58 21.20 -6.95
CA VAL A 390 22.69 22.08 -6.17
C VAL A 390 21.50 21.32 -5.59
N LYS A 391 20.94 21.86 -4.52
CA LYS A 391 19.59 21.50 -4.05
C LYS A 391 18.56 22.30 -4.85
N TYR A 392 17.95 21.68 -5.86
CA TYR A 392 17.09 22.40 -6.83
C TYR A 392 15.62 22.54 -6.40
N VAL A 393 15.17 21.84 -5.36
CA VAL A 393 13.84 22.03 -4.74
C VAL A 393 13.88 21.85 -3.22
N PRO A 394 12.94 22.44 -2.46
CA PRO A 394 12.76 22.13 -1.04
C PRO A 394 12.49 20.64 -0.81
N SER A 395 12.98 20.11 0.32
CA SER A 395 12.79 18.71 0.72
C SER A 395 11.31 18.31 0.89
N SER A 396 10.42 19.28 1.15
CA SER A 396 8.97 19.11 1.21
C SER A 396 8.28 18.94 -0.17
N ILE A 397 8.94 19.39 -1.26
CA ILE A 397 8.50 19.10 -2.63
C ILE A 397 9.03 17.74 -3.07
N SER A 398 10.29 17.43 -2.74
CA SER A 398 10.92 16.17 -3.06
C SER A 398 12.09 15.85 -2.13
N PRO A 399 12.21 14.63 -1.57
CA PRO A 399 13.45 14.17 -0.94
C PRO A 399 14.57 13.92 -1.96
N GLU A 400 14.25 13.94 -3.26
CA GLU A 400 15.16 13.73 -4.38
C GLU A 400 15.64 15.08 -4.95
N ASN A 401 16.18 15.93 -4.09
CA ASN A 401 16.38 17.35 -4.42
C ASN A 401 17.77 17.74 -4.93
N HIS A 402 18.67 16.81 -5.27
CA HIS A 402 19.95 17.17 -5.90
C HIS A 402 19.86 17.18 -7.43
N LEU A 403 20.47 18.19 -8.05
CA LEU A 403 20.62 18.35 -9.48
C LEU A 403 22.11 18.51 -9.82
N LEU A 404 22.63 17.59 -10.63
CA LEU A 404 23.96 17.65 -11.21
C LEU A 404 23.89 18.30 -12.59
N ILE A 405 24.64 19.38 -12.79
CA ILE A 405 24.65 20.20 -14.00
C ILE A 405 26.07 20.26 -14.54
N ALA A 406 26.25 20.17 -15.86
CA ALA A 406 27.55 20.39 -16.49
C ALA A 406 27.45 21.03 -17.89
N ARG A 407 28.52 21.67 -18.35
CA ARG A 407 28.67 22.21 -19.71
C ARG A 407 30.13 22.31 -20.14
N HIS A 408 30.40 22.28 -21.45
CA HIS A 408 31.75 22.58 -21.94
C HIS A 408 32.06 24.08 -21.85
N LEU A 409 33.34 24.40 -21.60
CA LEU A 409 33.86 25.77 -21.66
C LEU A 409 34.08 26.16 -23.13
N PHE A 410 33.12 26.89 -23.71
CA PHE A 410 33.30 27.47 -25.03
C PHE A 410 34.27 28.66 -24.98
N SER A 411 35.48 28.47 -25.52
CA SER A 411 36.32 29.58 -25.96
C SER A 411 35.58 30.37 -27.05
N SER A 412 35.65 31.70 -26.99
CA SER A 412 35.01 32.64 -27.94
C SER A 412 35.61 32.62 -29.37
N SER A 413 36.37 31.57 -29.71
CA SER A 413 37.00 31.35 -31.02
C SER A 413 36.74 29.96 -31.62
N GLY A 414 35.58 29.35 -31.34
CA GLY A 414 34.97 28.32 -32.20
C GLY A 414 35.77 27.04 -32.45
N LYS A 415 36.75 26.72 -31.59
CA LYS A 415 37.52 25.48 -31.63
C LYS A 415 37.48 24.81 -30.25
N VAL A 416 37.09 23.54 -30.25
CA VAL A 416 37.23 22.67 -29.07
C VAL A 416 38.72 22.49 -28.81
N VAL A 417 39.17 22.82 -27.59
CA VAL A 417 40.57 22.66 -27.18
C VAL A 417 40.73 21.28 -26.57
N SER A 418 41.39 20.36 -27.27
CA SER A 418 41.80 19.09 -26.66
C SER A 418 43.00 19.35 -25.74
N TRP A 419 42.89 18.85 -24.50
CA TRP A 419 44.00 18.85 -23.54
C TRP A 419 44.67 17.48 -23.56
N LEU A 420 45.72 17.35 -24.37
CA LEU A 420 46.64 16.22 -24.31
C LEU A 420 47.53 16.35 -23.07
N LEU A 421 47.24 15.56 -22.04
CA LEU A 421 48.11 15.39 -20.87
C LEU A 421 49.47 14.82 -21.30
N LYS A 422 50.54 15.61 -21.17
CA LYS A 422 51.92 15.14 -21.25
C LYS A 422 52.52 15.08 -19.84
N THR A 423 52.88 13.88 -19.44
CA THR A 423 53.63 13.59 -18.21
C THR A 423 55.10 14.03 -18.34
N SER A 424 55.57 14.96 -17.49
CA SER A 424 56.96 14.97 -17.03
C SER A 424 57.24 15.94 -15.86
N GLY A 425 57.63 15.34 -14.72
CA GLY A 425 58.57 15.80 -13.69
C GLY A 425 58.80 17.30 -13.38
N GLY A 426 58.49 17.66 -12.13
CA GLY A 426 59.44 18.34 -11.24
C GLY A 426 59.47 19.87 -11.22
N LEU A 427 59.71 20.39 -10.00
CA LEU A 427 60.01 21.80 -9.64
C LEU A 427 58.96 22.88 -9.93
N GLY A 428 58.31 23.36 -8.86
CA GLY A 428 58.65 24.69 -8.34
C GLY A 428 57.90 25.94 -8.81
N VAL A 429 57.19 26.54 -7.85
CA VAL A 429 57.36 27.95 -7.41
C VAL A 429 56.80 29.11 -8.28
N TYR A 430 55.73 29.72 -7.73
CA TYR A 430 55.38 31.16 -7.69
C TYR A 430 55.00 31.96 -8.97
N ILE A 431 53.98 32.84 -8.79
CA ILE A 431 53.95 34.30 -9.07
C ILE A 431 52.57 34.79 -8.56
N SER A 432 52.48 35.47 -7.42
CA SER A 432 52.82 36.88 -7.09
C SER A 432 51.66 37.86 -7.34
N VAL A 433 51.22 38.50 -6.26
CA VAL A 433 50.26 39.62 -6.25
C VAL A 433 50.96 40.89 -6.76
N GLY A 434 50.24 41.73 -7.51
CA GLY A 434 50.73 43.01 -8.01
C GLY A 434 49.59 44.02 -8.19
N ASN A 435 49.16 44.62 -7.08
CA ASN A 435 48.23 45.75 -7.05
C ASN A 435 48.97 47.05 -7.51
N PRO A 436 48.29 48.16 -7.84
CA PRO A 436 48.03 49.11 -6.74
C PRO A 436 46.76 50.00 -6.85
N ASP A 437 46.45 50.59 -5.69
CA ASP A 437 45.80 51.89 -5.44
C ASP A 437 44.30 52.15 -5.70
N VAL A 438 43.60 52.98 -4.90
CA VAL A 438 43.58 53.25 -3.43
C VAL A 438 42.45 54.26 -3.12
N ASN A 439 41.95 54.28 -1.87
CA ASN A 439 40.95 55.23 -1.29
C ASN A 439 39.47 55.04 -1.74
N ASN A 440 38.43 55.24 -0.89
CA ASN A 440 38.42 55.90 0.42
C ASN A 440 37.28 55.44 1.37
N ARG A 441 37.54 55.49 2.70
CA ARG A 441 36.60 55.58 3.87
C ARG A 441 35.76 54.38 4.35
N ARG A 442 36.18 53.84 5.52
CA ARG A 442 35.33 53.31 6.63
C ARG A 442 34.90 54.48 7.56
N PRO A 443 34.33 54.30 8.78
CA PRO A 443 33.56 53.20 9.42
C PRO A 443 32.23 53.70 10.07
N VAL A 444 31.53 52.86 10.86
CA VAL A 444 31.25 53.06 12.32
C VAL A 444 30.46 51.85 12.90
N TYR A 445 30.80 51.47 14.14
CA TYR A 445 30.12 50.48 15.02
C TYR A 445 29.56 51.22 16.26
N LEU A 446 28.79 50.52 17.13
CA LEU A 446 28.28 50.90 18.49
C LEU A 446 26.75 51.19 18.54
N SER A 447 25.99 50.95 19.62
CA SER A 447 26.10 49.99 20.76
C SER A 447 24.84 50.06 21.66
N SER A 448 24.43 48.92 22.25
CA SER A 448 23.79 48.75 23.58
C SER A 448 22.60 49.59 24.10
N HIS A 449 21.55 48.87 24.54
CA HIS A 449 20.78 49.05 25.81
C HIS A 449 19.90 50.31 26.08
N ARG A 450 18.57 50.13 26.24
CA ARG A 450 17.84 50.06 27.55
C ARG A 450 16.30 50.05 27.45
N LEU A 451 15.69 49.06 28.12
CA LEU A 451 14.57 49.06 29.08
C LEU A 451 13.44 50.13 29.16
N THR A 452 12.30 49.63 29.68
CA THR A 452 11.21 50.26 30.49
C THR A 452 9.99 50.95 29.84
N SER A 453 8.92 50.14 29.71
CA SER A 453 7.57 50.32 30.29
C SER A 453 6.77 51.63 30.19
N LEU A 454 5.47 51.48 29.87
CA LEU A 454 4.39 52.11 30.66
C LEU A 454 3.07 51.30 30.57
N LEU A 455 2.27 51.39 31.64
CA LEU A 455 1.12 50.52 31.94
C LEU A 455 -0.23 51.15 31.60
N GLY A 456 -1.18 50.29 31.23
CA GLY A 456 -2.51 50.29 31.86
C GLY A 456 -3.71 50.86 31.09
N SER A 457 -4.74 50.02 30.92
CA SER A 457 -6.04 50.23 31.57
C SER A 457 -6.95 49.00 31.47
N ARG A 458 -7.73 48.75 32.53
CA ARG A 458 -8.71 47.65 32.67
C ARG A 458 -10.14 48.14 32.37
N ARG A 459 -11.06 47.16 32.26
CA ARG A 459 -12.55 47.24 32.18
C ARG A 459 -13.10 47.25 30.74
N LEU A 460 -14.23 46.62 30.42
CA LEU A 460 -15.31 46.07 31.27
C LEU A 460 -15.96 44.83 30.61
N PHE A 461 -16.33 43.81 31.40
CA PHE A 461 -17.23 42.74 30.95
C PHE A 461 -18.66 43.27 30.80
N LYS A 462 -19.38 42.81 29.77
CA LYS A 462 -20.84 42.68 29.80
C LYS A 462 -21.22 41.30 29.26
N ALA A 463 -21.77 40.46 30.14
CA ALA A 463 -22.43 39.24 29.72
C ALA A 463 -23.76 39.60 29.03
N VAL A 464 -24.05 38.95 27.91
CA VAL A 464 -25.41 38.78 27.43
C VAL A 464 -25.81 37.36 27.78
N ASN A 465 -26.77 37.23 28.69
CA ASN A 465 -27.33 35.94 29.06
C ASN A 465 -28.35 35.53 27.98
N LEU A 466 -28.27 34.28 27.50
CA LEU A 466 -29.15 33.73 26.49
C LEU A 466 -29.65 32.32 26.85
N ASP A 467 -29.75 32.05 28.16
CA ASP A 467 -30.62 30.99 28.69
C ASP A 467 -32.09 31.36 28.46
N THR A 468 -32.62 31.09 27.26
CA THR A 468 -34.01 30.70 27.00
C THR A 468 -34.16 30.39 25.51
N LEU A 469 -33.96 29.12 25.14
CA LEU A 469 -34.58 28.42 24.00
C LEU A 469 -33.98 27.02 23.94
N THR A 470 -34.31 26.18 24.92
CA THR A 470 -34.18 24.73 24.77
C THR A 470 -35.31 24.25 23.87
N PRO A 471 -35.04 23.79 22.63
CA PRO A 471 -36.04 23.01 21.93
C PRO A 471 -36.22 21.72 22.72
N THR A 472 -37.46 21.37 23.04
CA THR A 472 -37.77 20.07 23.62
C THR A 472 -37.28 18.98 22.66
N MET A 473 -36.16 18.33 23.01
CA MET A 473 -35.61 17.20 22.25
C MET A 473 -36.73 16.17 22.07
N PRO A 474 -37.14 15.85 20.82
CA PRO A 474 -38.07 14.75 20.61
C PRO A 474 -37.43 13.47 21.13
N SER A 475 -38.17 12.71 21.94
CA SER A 475 -37.73 11.43 22.51
C SER A 475 -37.05 10.59 21.44
N SER A 476 -35.79 10.21 21.65
CA SER A 476 -34.95 9.59 20.64
C SER A 476 -35.54 8.26 20.17
N MET A 477 -36.23 8.26 19.03
CA MET A 477 -36.57 7.02 18.36
C MET A 477 -35.29 6.40 17.82
N ASP A 478 -35.08 5.12 18.14
CA ASP A 478 -34.05 4.30 17.53
C ASP A 478 -34.26 4.21 16.01
N PRO A 479 -33.18 4.09 15.21
CA PRO A 479 -33.29 3.93 13.77
C PRO A 479 -34.06 2.64 13.42
N LYS A 480 -34.89 2.72 12.37
CA LYS A 480 -35.78 1.63 11.96
C LYS A 480 -35.59 1.26 10.48
N GLY A 481 -36.15 0.10 10.09
CA GLY A 481 -36.16 -0.37 8.71
C GLY A 481 -35.27 -1.57 8.52
N ILE A 482 -34.61 -1.65 7.36
CA ILE A 482 -33.70 -2.75 6.99
C ILE A 482 -32.46 -2.17 6.30
N VAL A 483 -31.27 -2.54 6.77
CA VAL A 483 -29.99 -2.29 6.11
C VAL A 483 -29.53 -3.55 5.39
N VAL A 484 -29.20 -3.43 4.10
CA VAL A 484 -28.56 -4.50 3.30
C VAL A 484 -27.13 -4.07 3.00
N PHE A 485 -26.18 -4.96 3.21
CA PHE A 485 -24.74 -4.67 3.03
C PHE A 485 -23.96 -5.90 2.56
N THR A 486 -22.72 -5.70 2.17
CA THR A 486 -21.79 -6.76 1.73
C THR A 486 -20.70 -6.94 2.78
N SER A 487 -20.37 -8.18 3.16
CA SER A 487 -19.08 -8.50 3.78
C SER A 487 -18.15 -9.04 2.70
N VAL A 488 -17.01 -8.37 2.47
CA VAL A 488 -16.09 -8.68 1.37
C VAL A 488 -15.51 -10.09 1.54
N GLY A 489 -15.40 -10.84 0.44
CA GLY A 489 -14.82 -12.19 0.43
C GLY A 489 -15.70 -13.31 1.02
N ARG A 490 -16.97 -13.07 1.37
CA ARG A 490 -17.84 -14.04 2.07
C ARG A 490 -17.99 -15.43 1.41
N SER A 491 -17.81 -15.54 0.09
CA SER A 491 -17.80 -16.81 -0.65
C SER A 491 -16.41 -17.48 -0.75
N GLN A 492 -15.36 -16.78 -0.35
CA GLN A 492 -13.98 -17.26 -0.38
C GLN A 492 -13.63 -17.95 0.95
N TYR A 493 -14.05 -17.40 2.09
CA TYR A 493 -13.83 -18.02 3.41
C TYR A 493 -14.99 -18.95 3.84
N GLY A 494 -14.70 -20.25 3.82
CA GLY A 494 -15.60 -21.33 4.24
C GLY A 494 -15.00 -22.17 5.37
N PHE A 495 -14.43 -21.55 6.41
CA PHE A 495 -13.66 -22.24 7.45
C PHE A 495 -14.48 -23.26 8.25
N ASP A 496 -13.87 -24.40 8.55
CA ASP A 496 -14.36 -25.41 9.50
C ASP A 496 -13.23 -25.90 10.40
N ILE A 497 -13.61 -26.59 11.49
CA ILE A 497 -12.68 -27.19 12.45
C ILE A 497 -12.39 -28.64 12.08
N PHE A 498 -11.10 -28.97 11.99
CA PHE A 498 -10.60 -30.31 11.69
C PHE A 498 -9.61 -30.77 12.74
N THR A 499 -9.41 -32.09 12.86
CA THR A 499 -8.44 -32.70 13.76
C THR A 499 -7.70 -33.87 13.09
N VAL A 500 -6.49 -34.13 13.57
CA VAL A 500 -5.66 -35.30 13.21
C VAL A 500 -4.98 -35.85 14.47
N ASN A 501 -4.60 -37.13 14.45
CA ASN A 501 -3.73 -37.70 15.49
C ASN A 501 -2.25 -37.34 15.16
N PRO A 502 -1.55 -36.58 16.01
CA PRO A 502 -0.19 -36.10 15.73
C PRO A 502 0.90 -37.14 16.01
N ASN A 503 0.57 -38.28 16.63
CA ASN A 503 1.52 -39.33 17.01
C ASN A 503 1.76 -40.35 15.89
N GLN A 504 0.99 -40.28 14.78
CA GLN A 504 1.15 -41.13 13.60
C GLN A 504 2.18 -40.53 12.61
N THR A 505 3.45 -40.45 13.01
CA THR A 505 4.53 -39.93 12.15
C THR A 505 5.28 -41.03 11.38
N PRO A 506 5.54 -40.88 10.07
CA PRO A 506 5.12 -39.75 9.22
C PRO A 506 3.61 -39.78 8.94
N ILE A 507 2.97 -38.61 8.98
CA ILE A 507 1.58 -38.44 8.57
C ILE A 507 1.56 -38.56 7.04
N THR A 508 1.30 -39.77 6.55
CA THR A 508 1.19 -40.08 5.13
C THR A 508 -0.23 -39.80 4.63
N GLY A 509 -0.43 -39.74 3.31
CA GLY A 509 -1.75 -39.56 2.70
C GLY A 509 -2.77 -40.70 2.97
N SER A 510 -2.42 -41.74 3.73
CA SER A 510 -3.39 -42.71 4.27
C SER A 510 -4.04 -42.26 5.58
N THR A 511 -3.50 -41.24 6.25
CA THR A 511 -4.06 -40.67 7.48
C THR A 511 -5.18 -39.70 7.12
N SER A 512 -6.43 -39.98 7.51
CA SER A 512 -7.55 -39.04 7.31
C SER A 512 -7.67 -38.05 8.46
N GLU A 513 -7.70 -36.76 8.15
CA GLU A 513 -8.22 -35.75 9.09
C GLU A 513 -9.73 -35.95 9.30
N HIS A 514 -10.28 -35.44 10.40
CA HIS A 514 -11.70 -35.52 10.72
C HIS A 514 -12.30 -34.14 10.98
N ARG A 515 -13.46 -33.85 10.37
CA ARG A 515 -14.24 -32.62 10.62
C ARG A 515 -14.95 -32.74 11.97
N LEU A 516 -14.70 -31.83 12.89
CA LEU A 516 -15.32 -31.83 14.24
C LEU A 516 -16.67 -31.09 14.28
N THR A 517 -16.98 -30.34 13.23
CA THR A 517 -18.15 -29.46 13.09
C THR A 517 -19.12 -29.95 12.00
N ASP A 518 -20.32 -29.37 11.99
CA ASP A 518 -21.44 -29.83 11.17
C ASP A 518 -21.40 -29.42 9.69
N GLY A 519 -20.44 -28.59 9.27
CA GLY A 519 -20.34 -28.16 7.87
C GLY A 519 -21.38 -27.14 7.41
N ILE A 520 -22.21 -26.58 8.32
CA ILE A 520 -23.36 -25.72 7.94
C ILE A 520 -22.99 -24.23 7.90
N SER A 521 -22.23 -23.74 8.89
CA SER A 521 -21.84 -22.32 9.02
C SER A 521 -20.33 -22.17 9.08
N ILE A 522 -19.80 -20.96 8.85
CA ILE A 522 -18.39 -20.66 9.14
C ILE A 522 -18.11 -20.96 10.61
N ASN A 523 -17.09 -21.77 10.87
CA ASN A 523 -16.67 -22.18 12.20
C ASN A 523 -15.15 -21.96 12.34
N TYR A 524 -14.69 -21.31 13.41
CA TYR A 524 -13.28 -21.00 13.64
C TYR A 524 -12.96 -20.93 15.15
N ASN A 525 -11.67 -20.78 15.46
CA ASN A 525 -11.12 -20.55 16.81
C ASN A 525 -11.71 -21.50 17.87
N ALA A 526 -11.36 -22.78 17.75
CA ALA A 526 -11.80 -23.85 18.64
C ALA A 526 -10.77 -24.23 19.70
N GLN A 527 -11.23 -24.92 20.74
CA GLN A 527 -10.44 -25.58 21.77
C GLN A 527 -11.09 -26.90 22.17
N PHE A 528 -10.28 -27.90 22.52
CA PHE A 528 -10.79 -29.14 23.12
C PHE A 528 -11.27 -28.86 24.55
N VAL A 529 -12.43 -29.44 24.90
CA VAL A 529 -12.98 -29.38 26.25
C VAL A 529 -12.48 -30.57 27.08
N ASN A 530 -12.60 -31.77 26.48
CA ASN A 530 -12.23 -33.05 27.07
C ASN A 530 -11.55 -33.94 26.01
N GLU A 531 -11.08 -35.11 26.44
CA GLU A 531 -10.41 -36.15 25.62
C GLU A 531 -11.35 -36.88 24.65
N ASP A 532 -12.68 -36.72 24.81
CA ASP A 532 -13.72 -37.32 23.95
C ASP A 532 -13.91 -36.62 22.58
N GLN A 533 -12.99 -35.72 22.22
CA GLN A 533 -13.01 -34.82 21.06
C GLN A 533 -14.16 -33.79 21.07
N SER A 534 -14.78 -33.53 22.22
CA SER A 534 -15.66 -32.36 22.37
C SER A 534 -14.88 -31.06 22.21
N ILE A 535 -15.41 -30.12 21.43
CA ILE A 535 -14.81 -28.80 21.23
C ILE A 535 -15.79 -27.68 21.54
N VAL A 536 -15.25 -26.60 22.11
CA VAL A 536 -15.88 -25.28 22.14
C VAL A 536 -15.28 -24.46 21.00
N PHE A 537 -16.10 -23.70 20.27
CA PHE A 537 -15.68 -22.99 19.06
C PHE A 537 -16.57 -21.77 18.76
N ILE A 538 -16.10 -20.90 17.87
CA ILE A 538 -16.88 -19.78 17.34
C ILE A 538 -17.60 -20.18 16.06
N SER A 539 -18.86 -19.79 15.92
CA SER A 539 -19.65 -19.97 14.70
C SER A 539 -20.48 -18.74 14.37
N GLU A 540 -20.60 -18.41 13.08
CA GLU A 540 -21.46 -17.33 12.58
C GLU A 540 -22.92 -17.74 12.36
N ARG A 541 -23.33 -18.97 12.70
CA ARG A 541 -24.65 -19.57 12.36
C ARG A 541 -25.89 -18.79 12.82
N SER A 542 -25.71 -17.87 13.77
CA SER A 542 -26.70 -16.93 14.29
C SER A 542 -26.64 -15.55 13.62
N GLY A 543 -26.03 -15.46 12.43
CA GLY A 543 -25.81 -14.21 11.71
C GLY A 543 -24.75 -13.30 12.35
N CYS A 544 -23.94 -13.82 13.27
CA CYS A 544 -22.85 -13.12 13.96
C CYS A 544 -22.03 -14.12 14.79
N PRO A 545 -20.77 -13.81 15.15
CA PRO A 545 -19.95 -14.67 16.01
C PRO A 545 -20.59 -14.97 17.38
N ARG A 546 -20.81 -16.26 17.63
CA ARG A 546 -21.30 -16.81 18.90
C ARG A 546 -20.54 -18.08 19.28
N ILE A 547 -20.56 -18.40 20.57
CA ILE A 547 -19.84 -19.54 21.15
C ILE A 547 -20.74 -20.78 21.13
N TYR A 548 -20.23 -21.89 20.61
CA TYR A 548 -20.92 -23.17 20.55
C TYR A 548 -20.06 -24.31 21.10
N LEU A 549 -20.72 -25.33 21.61
CA LEU A 549 -20.17 -26.61 22.04
C LEU A 549 -20.66 -27.70 21.09
N THR A 550 -19.77 -28.60 20.69
CA THR A 550 -20.15 -29.87 20.06
C THR A 550 -19.42 -31.03 20.74
N ARG A 551 -20.09 -32.18 20.80
CA ARG A 551 -19.64 -33.41 21.47
C ARG A 551 -20.23 -34.61 20.75
N ARG A 552 -19.57 -35.76 20.86
CA ARG A 552 -20.05 -37.02 20.25
C ARG A 552 -21.48 -37.32 20.74
N GLY A 553 -22.39 -37.57 19.81
CA GLY A 553 -23.80 -37.87 20.09
C GLY A 553 -24.77 -36.68 20.08
N LEU A 554 -24.29 -35.42 20.03
CA LEU A 554 -25.17 -34.29 19.70
C LEU A 554 -25.46 -34.25 18.19
N SER A 555 -26.73 -34.07 17.83
CA SER A 555 -27.16 -33.93 16.43
C SER A 555 -26.95 -32.51 15.87
N LYS A 556 -26.80 -31.50 16.74
CA LYS A 556 -26.49 -30.11 16.42
C LYS A 556 -25.64 -29.48 17.53
N PRO A 557 -24.72 -28.55 17.21
CA PRO A 557 -23.99 -27.78 18.23
C PRO A 557 -24.92 -26.98 19.15
N GLU A 558 -24.54 -26.95 20.44
CA GLU A 558 -25.24 -26.29 21.54
C GLU A 558 -24.67 -24.88 21.72
N GLN A 559 -25.51 -23.83 21.74
CA GLN A 559 -25.03 -22.46 21.98
C GLN A 559 -24.76 -22.26 23.48
N LEU A 560 -23.57 -21.76 23.83
CA LEU A 560 -23.20 -21.53 25.22
C LEU A 560 -23.62 -20.16 25.74
N PRO A 561 -23.85 -20.03 27.08
CA PRO A 561 -24.08 -18.75 27.73
C PRO A 561 -23.00 -17.73 27.38
N SER A 562 -23.44 -16.60 26.83
CA SER A 562 -22.60 -15.52 26.34
C SER A 562 -23.45 -14.24 26.34
N VAL A 563 -22.84 -13.08 26.04
CA VAL A 563 -23.54 -11.80 26.17
C VAL A 563 -24.58 -11.64 25.05
N PRO A 564 -25.90 -11.59 25.35
CA PRO A 564 -26.93 -11.74 24.32
C PRO A 564 -26.85 -10.69 23.20
N HIS A 565 -26.55 -9.44 23.58
CA HIS A 565 -26.50 -8.27 22.70
C HIS A 565 -25.11 -7.99 22.11
N SER A 566 -24.09 -8.79 22.45
CA SER A 566 -22.76 -8.59 21.87
C SER A 566 -22.78 -8.86 20.37
N LEU A 567 -22.03 -8.11 19.58
CA LEU A 567 -21.86 -8.42 18.15
C LEU A 567 -20.72 -9.41 17.91
N PHE A 568 -19.86 -9.64 18.90
CA PHE A 568 -18.60 -10.35 18.71
C PHE A 568 -18.20 -11.20 19.92
N HIS A 569 -17.78 -12.43 19.61
CA HIS A 569 -17.14 -13.33 20.54
C HIS A 569 -15.97 -14.00 19.84
N ASP A 570 -14.85 -14.18 20.54
CA ASP A 570 -13.70 -14.93 20.06
C ASP A 570 -13.01 -15.72 21.18
N ARG A 571 -12.11 -16.64 20.82
CA ARG A 571 -11.21 -17.36 21.73
C ARG A 571 -11.93 -18.02 22.93
N PRO A 572 -12.92 -18.90 22.70
CA PRO A 572 -13.60 -19.58 23.78
C PRO A 572 -12.70 -20.68 24.36
N ILE A 573 -12.63 -20.74 25.69
CA ILE A 573 -11.89 -21.76 26.44
C ILE A 573 -12.79 -22.24 27.58
N ILE A 574 -12.98 -23.55 27.71
CA ILE A 574 -13.64 -24.13 28.88
C ILE A 574 -12.56 -24.70 29.81
N LYS A 575 -12.53 -24.24 31.06
CA LYS A 575 -11.62 -24.75 32.09
C LYS A 575 -12.29 -24.62 33.46
N SER A 576 -12.24 -25.69 34.27
CA SER A 576 -12.76 -25.70 35.65
C SER A 576 -14.19 -25.17 35.77
N HIS A 577 -15.10 -25.71 34.93
CA HIS A 577 -16.52 -25.33 34.79
C HIS A 577 -16.82 -23.88 34.34
N HIS A 578 -15.79 -23.09 34.05
CA HIS A 578 -15.90 -21.73 33.53
C HIS A 578 -15.63 -21.68 32.03
N LEU A 579 -16.39 -20.84 31.33
CA LEU A 579 -16.16 -20.45 29.95
C LEU A 579 -15.50 -19.07 29.94
N TYR A 580 -14.25 -19.01 29.47
CA TYR A 580 -13.50 -17.80 29.20
C TYR A 580 -13.64 -17.44 27.72
N PHE A 581 -13.80 -16.16 27.40
CA PHE A 581 -13.96 -15.71 26.02
C PHE A 581 -13.65 -14.22 25.86
N ILE A 582 -13.21 -13.83 24.66
CA ILE A 582 -13.12 -12.43 24.25
C ILE A 582 -14.49 -11.93 23.82
N SER A 583 -14.84 -10.70 24.17
CA SER A 583 -16.02 -10.01 23.64
C SER A 583 -15.81 -8.50 23.51
N ALA A 584 -16.61 -7.85 22.68
CA ALA A 584 -16.51 -6.43 22.32
C ALA A 584 -17.85 -5.68 22.53
N HIS A 585 -18.58 -5.99 23.60
CA HIS A 585 -19.93 -5.45 23.84
C HIS A 585 -19.97 -4.20 24.74
N GLU A 586 -18.91 -3.97 25.53
CA GLU A 586 -18.78 -2.75 26.32
C GLU A 586 -18.05 -1.69 25.49
N GLN A 587 -18.72 -0.57 25.24
CA GLN A 587 -18.17 0.54 24.48
C GLN A 587 -17.16 1.33 25.33
N PRO A 588 -15.97 1.66 24.81
CA PRO A 588 -14.98 2.50 25.49
C PRO A 588 -15.42 3.97 25.52
N GLU A 589 -14.83 4.74 26.43
CA GLU A 589 -15.07 6.18 26.56
C GLU A 589 -14.58 6.98 25.34
N LYS A 590 -13.62 6.45 24.58
CA LYS A 590 -12.99 7.14 23.44
C LYS A 590 -13.07 6.33 22.14
N PRO A 591 -13.29 7.00 21.00
CA PRO A 591 -13.10 6.39 19.68
C PRO A 591 -11.63 5.98 19.47
N PHE A 592 -11.40 5.07 18.52
CA PHE A 592 -10.10 4.42 18.24
C PHE A 592 -9.47 3.70 19.43
N GLN A 593 -10.25 3.37 20.46
CA GLN A 593 -9.90 2.32 21.41
C GLN A 593 -10.66 1.06 21.01
N SER A 594 -9.98 -0.09 21.04
CA SER A 594 -10.62 -1.37 20.80
C SER A 594 -11.57 -1.72 21.95
N TRP A 595 -12.63 -2.45 21.63
CA TRP A 595 -13.68 -2.83 22.57
C TRP A 595 -13.39 -4.21 23.18
N SER A 596 -12.33 -4.89 22.71
CA SER A 596 -11.98 -6.26 23.05
C SER A 596 -11.53 -6.41 24.51
N ALA A 597 -12.21 -7.30 25.24
CA ALA A 597 -11.87 -7.66 26.61
C ALA A 597 -12.15 -9.13 26.88
N LEU A 598 -11.43 -9.69 27.86
CA LEU A 598 -11.66 -11.02 28.40
C LEU A 598 -12.83 -11.00 29.39
N TYR A 599 -13.74 -11.97 29.23
CA TYR A 599 -14.83 -12.26 30.14
C TYR A 599 -14.80 -13.73 30.55
N SER A 600 -15.45 -14.03 31.68
CA SER A 600 -15.70 -15.39 32.15
C SER A 600 -17.15 -15.54 32.62
N THR A 601 -17.69 -16.75 32.49
CA THR A 601 -18.98 -17.14 33.07
C THR A 601 -18.96 -18.61 33.49
N GLU A 602 -19.68 -18.95 34.55
CA GLU A 602 -19.95 -20.33 34.94
C GLU A 602 -20.94 -20.98 33.95
N LEU A 603 -20.71 -22.24 33.57
CA LEU A 603 -21.53 -22.98 32.61
C LEU A 603 -22.80 -23.61 33.21
N HIS A 604 -22.80 -23.90 34.51
CA HIS A 604 -23.85 -24.68 35.19
C HIS A 604 -24.59 -23.87 36.26
N GLY A 605 -25.12 -22.71 35.87
CA GLY A 605 -25.94 -21.87 36.75
C GLY A 605 -26.54 -20.67 36.03
N LYS A 606 -27.16 -19.76 36.79
CA LYS A 606 -27.43 -18.38 36.31
C LYS A 606 -26.15 -17.55 36.41
N GLY A 607 -25.07 -18.05 35.81
CA GLY A 607 -23.72 -17.48 35.93
C GLY A 607 -23.73 -16.00 35.53
N LYS A 608 -23.22 -15.15 36.42
CA LYS A 608 -22.98 -13.75 36.08
C LYS A 608 -21.78 -13.70 35.15
N ILE A 609 -21.92 -13.01 34.02
CA ILE A 609 -20.79 -12.71 33.14
C ILE A 609 -19.91 -11.68 33.85
N ILE A 610 -18.64 -12.01 34.03
CA ILE A 610 -17.65 -11.20 34.75
C ILE A 610 -16.56 -10.78 33.76
N ARG A 611 -16.27 -9.48 33.70
CA ARG A 611 -15.13 -8.93 32.97
C ARG A 611 -13.84 -9.18 33.77
N LEU A 612 -12.82 -9.70 33.10
CA LEU A 612 -11.50 -9.98 33.68
C LEU A 612 -10.44 -8.97 33.21
N SER A 613 -10.58 -8.38 32.03
CA SER A 613 -9.73 -7.26 31.61
C SER A 613 -10.11 -5.98 32.36
N PRO A 614 -9.16 -5.20 32.91
CA PRO A 614 -9.47 -3.89 33.47
C PRO A 614 -10.21 -2.97 32.48
N TYR A 615 -10.95 -1.99 32.98
CA TYR A 615 -11.58 -0.98 32.13
C TYR A 615 -10.51 -0.14 31.42
N GLY A 616 -10.73 0.16 30.15
CA GLY A 616 -9.75 0.83 29.29
C GLY A 616 -8.55 -0.05 28.86
N VAL A 617 -8.40 -1.27 29.39
CA VAL A 617 -7.42 -2.25 28.91
C VAL A 617 -8.06 -3.14 27.85
N VAL A 618 -7.33 -3.28 26.74
CA VAL A 618 -7.68 -4.10 25.58
C VAL A 618 -6.88 -5.40 25.63
N ASP A 619 -7.56 -6.53 25.54
CA ASP A 619 -6.96 -7.86 25.57
C ASP A 619 -7.47 -8.75 24.43
N TYR A 620 -6.59 -9.60 23.89
CA TYR A 620 -6.88 -10.60 22.85
C TYR A 620 -6.27 -11.95 23.21
N SER A 621 -6.74 -13.02 22.57
CA SER A 621 -6.10 -14.33 22.58
C SER A 621 -5.67 -14.85 23.98
N PRO A 622 -6.63 -15.06 24.91
CA PRO A 622 -6.35 -15.68 26.19
C PRO A 622 -5.83 -17.12 26.02
N ALA A 623 -5.03 -17.55 26.99
CA ALA A 623 -4.68 -18.93 27.26
C ALA A 623 -4.71 -19.20 28.76
N ILE A 624 -5.28 -20.33 29.16
CA ILE A 624 -5.43 -20.73 30.56
C ILE A 624 -4.42 -21.84 30.88
N SER A 625 -3.78 -21.77 32.05
CA SER A 625 -2.76 -22.74 32.47
C SER A 625 -3.34 -24.13 32.74
N LYS A 626 -2.49 -25.16 32.87
CA LYS A 626 -2.93 -26.56 33.06
C LYS A 626 -3.78 -26.76 34.33
N SER A 627 -3.47 -26.10 35.44
CA SER A 627 -4.32 -26.10 36.65
C SER A 627 -5.55 -25.19 36.55
N GLY A 628 -5.54 -24.19 35.66
CA GLY A 628 -6.55 -23.12 35.64
C GLY A 628 -6.25 -21.96 36.61
N THR A 629 -5.06 -21.95 37.22
CA THR A 629 -4.64 -20.92 38.19
C THR A 629 -4.26 -19.61 37.50
N PHE A 630 -3.62 -19.68 36.32
CA PHE A 630 -3.11 -18.50 35.62
C PHE A 630 -3.74 -18.32 34.23
N VAL A 631 -3.89 -17.06 33.85
CA VAL A 631 -4.20 -16.60 32.49
C VAL A 631 -2.94 -15.99 31.89
N ALA A 632 -2.64 -16.30 30.63
CA ALA A 632 -1.74 -15.52 29.79
C ALA A 632 -2.56 -14.90 28.66
N ILE A 633 -2.27 -13.65 28.27
CA ILE A 633 -3.07 -12.92 27.28
C ILE A 633 -2.21 -11.98 26.43
N ALA A 634 -2.61 -11.74 25.18
CA ALA A 634 -2.01 -10.72 24.32
C ALA A 634 -2.70 -9.37 24.58
N SER A 635 -2.11 -8.54 25.43
CA SER A 635 -2.69 -7.27 25.87
C SER A 635 -2.21 -6.10 25.02
N TYR A 636 -3.11 -5.29 24.48
CA TYR A 636 -2.77 -4.01 23.86
C TYR A 636 -2.73 -2.86 24.88
N GLY A 637 -2.96 -3.16 26.17
CA GLY A 637 -3.01 -2.17 27.24
C GLY A 637 -4.11 -1.13 26.99
N SER A 638 -3.86 0.10 27.43
CA SER A 638 -4.75 1.26 27.24
C SER A 638 -4.31 2.19 26.10
N ARG A 639 -3.50 1.67 25.16
CA ARG A 639 -2.94 2.44 24.05
C ARG A 639 -4.06 2.85 23.08
N PRO A 640 -4.07 4.11 22.56
CA PRO A 640 -4.94 4.46 21.44
C PRO A 640 -4.48 3.68 20.21
N TRP A 641 -5.41 3.29 19.35
CA TRP A 641 -5.08 2.58 18.12
C TRP A 641 -4.46 3.55 17.10
N GLU A 642 -3.23 3.26 16.68
CA GLU A 642 -2.45 4.11 15.76
C GLU A 642 -2.90 4.02 14.29
N GLY A 643 -3.95 3.26 13.99
CA GLY A 643 -4.51 3.12 12.63
C GLY A 643 -3.82 2.09 11.73
N ASP A 644 -2.81 1.37 12.23
CA ASP A 644 -2.22 0.19 11.58
C ASP A 644 -2.95 -1.09 12.01
N PHE A 645 -3.23 -1.97 11.04
CA PHE A 645 -3.94 -3.24 11.24
C PHE A 645 -3.08 -4.47 10.89
N HIS A 646 -1.78 -4.30 10.61
CA HIS A 646 -0.88 -5.42 10.30
C HIS A 646 -0.27 -6.02 11.58
N GLU A 647 0.45 -5.21 12.35
CA GLU A 647 1.08 -5.62 13.61
C GLU A 647 0.38 -4.93 14.79
N LEU A 648 -0.36 -5.69 15.60
CA LEU A 648 -0.76 -5.21 16.92
C LEU A 648 0.42 -5.33 17.87
N LYS A 649 0.92 -4.17 18.32
CA LYS A 649 1.89 -4.02 19.41
C LYS A 649 1.28 -4.48 20.74
N THR A 650 1.09 -5.79 20.87
CA THR A 650 0.54 -6.47 22.05
C THR A 650 1.68 -6.98 22.93
N ASP A 651 1.44 -7.03 24.23
CA ASP A 651 2.38 -7.53 25.22
C ASP A 651 1.80 -8.81 25.84
N ILE A 652 2.62 -9.80 26.15
CA ILE A 652 2.18 -10.98 26.87
C ILE A 652 2.05 -10.60 28.35
N VAL A 653 0.83 -10.69 28.86
CA VAL A 653 0.49 -10.37 30.25
C VAL A 653 -0.03 -11.61 30.95
N VAL A 654 0.44 -11.85 32.17
CA VAL A 654 0.07 -12.99 33.02
C VAL A 654 -0.62 -12.49 34.29
N PHE A 655 -1.68 -13.16 34.72
CA PHE A 655 -2.37 -12.88 35.99
C PHE A 655 -3.10 -14.12 36.54
N PRO A 656 -3.38 -14.19 37.86
CA PRO A 656 -4.19 -15.26 38.45
C PRO A 656 -5.66 -15.15 38.03
N THR A 657 -6.34 -16.28 37.83
CA THR A 657 -7.79 -16.30 37.59
C THR A 657 -8.59 -15.77 38.78
N SER A 658 -8.03 -15.80 39.99
CA SER A 658 -8.61 -15.26 41.23
C SER A 658 -8.42 -13.75 41.43
N ASP A 659 -7.42 -13.13 40.80
CA ASP A 659 -7.17 -11.69 40.86
C ASP A 659 -6.70 -11.13 39.50
N PRO A 660 -7.63 -10.81 38.59
CA PRO A 660 -7.31 -10.30 37.26
C PRO A 660 -6.63 -8.91 37.21
N ASN A 661 -6.51 -8.23 38.36
CA ASN A 661 -5.82 -6.94 38.46
C ASN A 661 -4.33 -7.09 38.80
N ASN A 662 -3.92 -8.22 39.40
CA ASN A 662 -2.52 -8.54 39.66
C ASN A 662 -1.85 -9.04 38.37
N ARG A 663 -1.51 -8.08 37.51
CA ARG A 663 -1.05 -8.29 36.13
C ARG A 663 0.43 -8.02 35.98
N LEU A 664 1.12 -8.98 35.37
CA LEU A 664 2.54 -8.95 35.11
C LEU A 664 2.81 -8.99 33.60
N VAL A 665 3.53 -8.01 33.07
CA VAL A 665 4.03 -8.04 31.69
C VAL A 665 5.25 -8.96 31.64
N VAL A 666 5.17 -10.07 30.91
CA VAL A 666 6.26 -11.06 30.82
C VAL A 666 7.05 -10.96 29.51
N CYS A 667 6.49 -10.34 28.48
CA CYS A 667 7.21 -9.99 27.24
C CYS A 667 6.49 -8.88 26.49
N GLU A 668 7.22 -7.87 26.01
CA GLU A 668 6.69 -6.89 25.06
C GLU A 668 6.63 -7.44 23.63
N ARG A 669 5.70 -6.91 22.82
CA ARG A 669 5.55 -7.23 21.38
C ARG A 669 5.36 -8.73 21.09
N GLY A 670 4.53 -9.41 21.88
CA GLY A 670 4.15 -10.80 21.71
C GLY A 670 2.65 -10.98 21.53
N GLY A 671 2.27 -11.89 20.64
CA GLY A 671 0.90 -12.28 20.36
C GLY A 671 0.66 -13.77 20.57
N TRP A 672 -0.61 -14.15 20.70
CA TRP A 672 -1.05 -15.55 20.73
C TRP A 672 -0.36 -16.49 21.76
N PRO A 673 -0.47 -16.24 23.07
CA PRO A 673 0.09 -17.13 24.09
C PRO A 673 -0.57 -18.51 24.10
N THR A 674 0.20 -19.51 24.55
CA THR A 674 -0.24 -20.87 24.88
C THR A 674 0.59 -21.41 26.05
N TRP A 675 -0.03 -22.17 26.95
CA TRP A 675 0.65 -22.74 28.12
C TRP A 675 1.12 -24.18 27.86
N SER A 676 2.29 -24.52 28.41
CA SER A 676 2.73 -25.90 28.65
C SER A 676 2.84 -26.08 30.16
N GLY A 677 1.89 -26.82 30.76
CA GLY A 677 1.78 -26.92 32.21
C GLY A 677 1.32 -25.60 32.85
N ASP A 678 1.94 -25.23 33.96
CA ASP A 678 1.72 -23.96 34.68
C ASP A 678 2.96 -23.06 34.73
N SER A 679 4.09 -23.50 34.16
CA SER A 679 5.39 -22.84 34.30
C SER A 679 5.98 -22.33 32.99
N THR A 680 5.42 -22.69 31.83
CA THR A 680 5.99 -22.35 30.52
C THR A 680 4.93 -21.76 29.60
N ILE A 681 5.22 -20.59 29.01
CA ILE A 681 4.38 -19.93 28.00
C ILE A 681 5.15 -19.90 26.69
N PHE A 682 4.49 -20.30 25.60
CA PHE A 682 4.94 -20.03 24.23
C PHE A 682 4.04 -18.97 23.60
N PHE A 683 4.59 -18.12 22.74
CA PHE A 683 3.87 -17.08 22.01
C PHE A 683 4.61 -16.74 20.73
N HIS A 684 3.94 -16.13 19.75
CA HIS A 684 4.66 -15.61 18.59
C HIS A 684 5.13 -14.17 18.83
N ARG A 685 6.21 -13.78 18.16
CA ARG A 685 6.70 -12.39 18.12
C ARG A 685 7.55 -12.22 16.86
N GLN A 686 7.58 -11.01 16.29
CA GLN A 686 8.59 -10.69 15.27
C GLN A 686 9.97 -10.62 15.93
N ALA A 687 10.89 -11.46 15.47
CA ALA A 687 12.30 -11.39 15.88
C ALA A 687 13.02 -10.24 15.17
N ASP A 688 14.21 -9.86 15.63
CA ASP A 688 14.94 -8.69 15.12
C ASP A 688 15.44 -8.84 13.67
N ASP A 689 15.31 -10.04 13.08
CA ASP A 689 15.53 -10.37 11.67
C ASP A 689 14.24 -10.27 10.81
N GLY A 690 13.15 -9.76 11.39
CA GLY A 690 11.84 -9.63 10.75
C GLY A 690 11.01 -10.91 10.72
N TRP A 691 11.57 -12.08 11.04
CA TRP A 691 10.84 -13.34 11.01
C TRP A 691 9.96 -13.49 12.25
N TRP A 692 8.64 -13.43 12.06
CA TRP A 692 7.68 -13.98 13.02
C TRP A 692 8.09 -15.38 13.46
N SER A 693 8.38 -15.52 14.75
CA SER A 693 8.98 -16.71 15.36
C SER A 693 8.25 -17.03 16.66
N ILE A 694 8.33 -18.28 17.11
CA ILE A 694 7.85 -18.64 18.45
C ILE A 694 8.95 -18.39 19.48
N PHE A 695 8.56 -17.74 20.56
CA PHE A 695 9.37 -17.49 21.75
C PHE A 695 8.78 -18.26 22.94
N ARG A 696 9.62 -18.49 23.96
CA ARG A 696 9.28 -19.17 25.21
C ARG A 696 9.74 -18.34 26.41
N VAL A 697 8.88 -18.24 27.41
CA VAL A 697 9.22 -17.78 28.77
C VAL A 697 8.93 -18.93 29.74
N GLN A 698 9.79 -19.11 30.74
CA GLN A 698 9.68 -20.17 31.74
C GLN A 698 9.87 -19.60 33.15
N PHE A 699 9.04 -20.04 34.10
CA PHE A 699 9.03 -19.64 35.50
C PHE A 699 9.37 -20.83 36.40
N PRO A 700 10.03 -20.61 37.56
CA PRO A 700 10.39 -21.72 38.46
C PRO A 700 9.22 -22.27 39.27
N GLU A 701 8.38 -21.41 39.86
CA GLU A 701 7.27 -21.82 40.75
C GLU A 701 5.99 -21.00 40.50
N ASN A 702 5.98 -19.70 40.88
CA ASN A 702 4.88 -18.78 40.62
C ASN A 702 5.36 -17.62 39.72
N PRO A 703 4.72 -17.35 38.56
CA PRO A 703 5.08 -16.23 37.69
C PRO A 703 5.11 -14.87 38.40
N LEU A 704 4.25 -14.65 39.41
CA LEU A 704 4.13 -13.38 40.12
C LEU A 704 5.16 -13.13 41.22
N GLU A 705 5.79 -14.19 41.74
CA GLU A 705 6.75 -14.09 42.85
C GLU A 705 8.21 -13.97 42.36
N PHE A 706 8.40 -13.97 41.03
CA PHE A 706 9.72 -13.88 40.43
C PHE A 706 10.30 -12.47 40.57
N SER A 707 11.44 -12.33 41.23
CA SER A 707 12.04 -11.03 41.55
C SER A 707 12.99 -10.48 40.47
N GLU A 708 13.51 -11.32 39.57
CA GLU A 708 14.51 -10.97 38.57
C GLU A 708 13.88 -10.63 37.20
N PHE A 709 13.08 -9.56 37.15
CA PHE A 709 12.57 -9.06 35.86
C PHE A 709 13.61 -8.17 35.13
N PRO A 710 13.73 -8.26 33.79
CA PRO A 710 12.90 -9.05 32.88
C PRO A 710 13.40 -10.48 32.64
N VAL A 711 12.47 -11.46 32.66
CA VAL A 711 12.76 -12.81 32.12
C VAL A 711 12.92 -12.69 30.59
N LEU A 712 14.15 -12.84 30.10
CA LEU A 712 14.42 -12.71 28.66
C LEU A 712 13.71 -13.84 27.87
N PRO A 713 12.84 -13.50 26.91
CA PRO A 713 12.11 -14.49 26.12
C PRO A 713 13.06 -15.20 25.14
N LEU A 714 13.13 -16.52 25.23
CA LEU A 714 14.00 -17.32 24.38
C LEU A 714 13.32 -17.62 23.03
N ARG A 715 13.94 -17.24 21.92
CA ARG A 715 13.49 -17.68 20.58
C ARG A 715 13.68 -19.18 20.41
N ILE A 716 12.63 -19.87 19.99
CA ILE A 716 12.58 -21.34 19.87
C ILE A 716 12.65 -21.79 18.41
N THR A 717 11.90 -21.16 17.51
CA THR A 717 11.92 -21.52 16.09
C THR A 717 13.03 -20.78 15.33
N PRO A 718 13.73 -21.44 14.39
CA PRO A 718 14.78 -20.82 13.60
C PRO A 718 14.25 -19.73 12.63
N PRO A 719 15.14 -18.88 12.09
CA PRO A 719 14.81 -17.96 10.99
C PRO A 719 14.57 -18.69 9.65
N GLY A 720 14.19 -17.94 8.61
CA GLY A 720 14.00 -18.45 7.24
C GLY A 720 12.58 -18.98 6.94
N LEU A 721 11.70 -18.97 7.94
CA LEU A 721 10.27 -19.18 7.82
C LEU A 721 9.52 -18.34 8.86
N HIS A 722 8.27 -18.00 8.60
CA HIS A 722 7.41 -17.50 9.67
C HIS A 722 6.80 -18.67 10.45
N CYS A 723 6.68 -18.50 11.76
CA CYS A 723 5.93 -19.35 12.66
C CYS A 723 4.94 -18.47 13.46
N PHE A 724 3.67 -18.83 13.40
CA PHE A 724 2.56 -18.12 14.01
C PHE A 724 1.73 -19.03 14.91
N THR A 725 0.90 -18.39 15.73
CA THR A 725 -0.21 -19.00 16.49
C THR A 725 0.13 -20.36 17.12
N PRO A 726 1.06 -20.41 18.10
CA PRO A 726 1.51 -21.66 18.68
C PRO A 726 0.43 -22.34 19.51
N ALA A 727 0.47 -23.67 19.55
CA ALA A 727 -0.24 -24.52 20.50
C ALA A 727 0.72 -25.54 21.10
N ALA A 728 0.95 -25.46 22.42
CA ALA A 728 1.90 -26.33 23.09
C ALA A 728 1.30 -27.71 23.40
N PHE A 729 2.13 -28.75 23.31
CA PHE A 729 1.77 -30.08 23.79
C PHE A 729 2.04 -30.18 25.30
N ASN A 730 1.23 -30.96 26.01
CA ASN A 730 1.36 -31.14 27.46
C ASN A 730 2.54 -32.06 27.85
N ASP A 731 3.30 -32.57 26.87
CA ASP A 731 4.56 -33.30 27.05
C ASP A 731 5.78 -32.38 27.28
N GLY A 732 5.64 -31.07 27.04
CA GLY A 732 6.73 -30.09 27.17
C GLY A 732 7.86 -30.22 26.13
N LYS A 733 7.71 -31.11 25.14
CA LYS A 733 8.71 -31.45 24.10
C LYS A 733 8.29 -30.99 22.71
N ARG A 734 7.00 -30.76 22.45
CA ARG A 734 6.47 -30.40 21.13
C ARG A 734 5.62 -29.14 21.17
N ILE A 735 5.63 -28.39 20.06
CA ILE A 735 4.68 -27.30 19.79
C ILE A 735 4.12 -27.46 18.37
N ALA A 736 2.82 -27.28 18.18
CA ALA A 736 2.22 -27.10 16.87
C ALA A 736 2.21 -25.61 16.51
N VAL A 737 2.56 -25.27 15.27
CA VAL A 737 2.66 -23.89 14.80
C VAL A 737 2.09 -23.77 13.39
N ALA A 738 1.47 -22.64 13.06
CA ALA A 738 1.13 -22.32 11.67
C ALA A 738 2.36 -21.69 11.01
N THR A 739 2.91 -22.34 9.98
CA THR A 739 4.12 -21.88 9.30
C THR A 739 3.81 -21.19 7.97
N ARG A 740 4.71 -20.30 7.56
CA ARG A 740 4.78 -19.81 6.18
C ARG A 740 6.21 -19.81 5.68
N ARG A 741 6.44 -20.58 4.61
CA ARG A 741 7.76 -20.83 4.00
C ARG A 741 7.89 -20.18 2.62
N ARG A 742 9.10 -19.74 2.27
CA ARG A 742 9.44 -19.24 0.94
C ARG A 742 9.14 -20.31 -0.13
N GLY A 743 8.64 -19.89 -1.29
CA GLY A 743 8.28 -20.79 -2.40
C GLY A 743 7.00 -21.61 -2.23
N LYS A 744 6.39 -21.64 -1.05
CA LYS A 744 5.00 -22.13 -0.86
C LYS A 744 4.00 -21.00 -1.14
N CYS A 745 2.73 -21.34 -1.30
CA CYS A 745 1.63 -20.38 -1.42
C CYS A 745 0.72 -20.36 -0.19
N TYR A 746 0.71 -21.45 0.59
CA TYR A 746 -0.23 -21.67 1.68
C TYR A 746 0.46 -21.69 3.05
N ARG A 747 -0.34 -21.49 4.10
CA ARG A 747 0.06 -21.77 5.49
C ARG A 747 -0.28 -23.21 5.84
N HIS A 748 0.62 -23.86 6.54
CA HIS A 748 0.43 -25.23 7.01
C HIS A 748 0.68 -25.31 8.52
N ILE A 749 0.02 -26.24 9.19
CA ILE A 749 0.40 -26.61 10.55
C ILE A 749 1.58 -27.58 10.46
N GLU A 750 2.61 -27.31 11.26
CA GLU A 750 3.77 -28.18 11.46
C GLU A 750 3.99 -28.38 12.96
N ILE A 751 4.54 -29.52 13.35
CA ILE A 751 4.96 -29.79 14.73
C ILE A 751 6.46 -29.56 14.82
N PHE A 752 6.89 -28.66 15.71
CA PHE A 752 8.29 -28.42 16.01
C PHE A 752 8.69 -29.21 17.27
N ASP A 753 9.69 -30.08 17.11
CA ASP A 753 10.33 -30.83 18.20
C ASP A 753 11.35 -29.90 18.89
N LEU A 754 11.13 -29.61 20.17
CA LEU A 754 11.94 -28.67 20.95
C LEU A 754 13.34 -29.21 21.29
N GLU A 755 13.50 -30.54 21.37
CA GLU A 755 14.76 -31.19 21.72
C GLU A 755 15.64 -31.34 20.48
N ARG A 756 15.04 -31.81 19.38
CA ARG A 756 15.73 -32.03 18.10
C ARG A 756 15.85 -30.79 17.23
N LYS A 757 15.02 -29.76 17.48
CA LYS A 757 14.91 -28.53 16.68
C LYS A 757 14.52 -28.78 15.22
N VAL A 758 13.64 -29.76 15.00
CA VAL A 758 13.18 -30.19 13.66
C VAL A 758 11.68 -29.95 13.51
N PHE A 759 11.27 -29.53 12.32
CA PHE A 759 9.87 -29.45 11.93
C PHE A 759 9.39 -30.77 11.31
N HIS A 760 8.19 -31.20 11.70
CA HIS A 760 7.46 -32.32 11.13
C HIS A 760 6.20 -31.79 10.43
N PRO A 761 6.06 -31.97 9.10
CA PRO A 761 4.89 -31.49 8.37
C PRO A 761 3.63 -32.26 8.78
N VAL A 762 2.54 -31.52 9.03
CA VAL A 762 1.22 -32.11 9.30
C VAL A 762 0.30 -31.86 8.11
N THR A 763 -0.15 -30.62 7.92
CA THR A 763 -1.22 -30.35 6.95
C THR A 763 -0.75 -30.23 5.51
N GLU A 764 0.54 -30.00 5.25
CA GLU A 764 1.07 -30.03 3.88
C GLU A 764 0.92 -31.41 3.25
N SER A 765 1.15 -32.48 4.03
CA SER A 765 1.02 -33.87 3.59
C SER A 765 -0.43 -34.30 3.33
N LEU A 766 -1.40 -33.61 3.95
CA LEU A 766 -2.83 -33.91 3.88
C LEU A 766 -3.54 -33.02 2.84
N ASN A 767 -3.25 -31.72 2.87
CA ASN A 767 -3.96 -30.65 2.18
C ASN A 767 -2.99 -29.54 1.72
N PRO A 768 -2.13 -29.79 0.71
CA PRO A 768 -1.11 -28.83 0.26
C PRO A 768 -1.69 -27.58 -0.43
N ALA A 769 -3.02 -27.54 -0.69
CA ALA A 769 -3.69 -26.51 -1.47
C ALA A 769 -4.64 -25.61 -0.66
N PHE A 770 -4.58 -25.65 0.68
CA PHE A 770 -5.40 -24.80 1.56
C PHE A 770 -4.55 -24.15 2.65
N HIS A 771 -4.92 -22.94 3.08
CA HIS A 771 -4.37 -22.35 4.29
C HIS A 771 -4.98 -23.00 5.54
N HIS A 772 -4.13 -23.22 6.54
CA HIS A 772 -4.48 -23.76 7.86
C HIS A 772 -4.05 -22.77 8.93
N TYR A 773 -4.90 -22.56 9.94
CA TYR A 773 -4.73 -21.55 10.97
C TYR A 773 -5.04 -22.08 12.36
N ASN A 774 -4.51 -21.38 13.35
CA ASN A 774 -4.95 -21.39 14.73
C ASN A 774 -5.06 -22.80 15.32
N PRO A 775 -3.94 -23.56 15.35
CA PRO A 775 -3.92 -24.91 15.91
C PRO A 775 -4.25 -24.91 17.40
N PHE A 776 -4.69 -26.06 17.90
CA PHE A 776 -4.97 -26.32 19.31
C PHE A 776 -4.78 -27.82 19.62
N VAL A 777 -4.40 -28.16 20.84
CA VAL A 777 -3.98 -29.52 21.24
C VAL A 777 -4.83 -29.99 22.42
N SER A 778 -5.21 -31.28 22.44
CA SER A 778 -5.96 -31.90 23.54
C SER A 778 -5.12 -32.04 24.83
N SER A 779 -5.78 -32.21 25.98
CA SER A 779 -5.13 -32.35 27.29
C SER A 779 -4.15 -33.54 27.33
N ASP A 780 -4.54 -34.65 26.72
CA ASP A 780 -3.76 -35.90 26.56
C ASP A 780 -2.63 -35.81 25.53
N SER A 781 -2.58 -34.74 24.71
CA SER A 781 -1.65 -34.58 23.58
C SER A 781 -1.80 -35.59 22.43
N GLU A 782 -2.96 -36.27 22.32
CA GLU A 782 -3.28 -37.26 21.28
C GLU A 782 -4.09 -36.72 20.09
N SER A 783 -4.63 -35.50 20.18
CA SER A 783 -5.37 -34.84 19.09
C SER A 783 -4.82 -33.42 18.83
N LEU A 784 -4.54 -33.14 17.56
CA LEU A 784 -4.16 -31.81 17.06
C LEU A 784 -5.29 -31.29 16.17
N GLY A 785 -5.97 -30.26 16.67
CA GLY A 785 -7.00 -29.52 15.96
C GLY A 785 -6.46 -28.27 15.27
N TYR A 786 -7.16 -27.82 14.23
CA TYR A 786 -6.90 -26.57 13.50
C TYR A 786 -8.16 -26.16 12.73
N HIS A 787 -8.18 -24.96 12.16
CA HIS A 787 -9.21 -24.58 11.19
C HIS A 787 -8.63 -24.38 9.78
N ARG A 788 -9.39 -24.80 8.77
CA ARG A 788 -9.06 -24.66 7.33
C ARG A 788 -10.33 -24.44 6.52
N PHE A 789 -10.18 -24.00 5.27
CA PHE A 789 -11.30 -23.98 4.32
C PHE A 789 -11.90 -25.39 4.17
N ARG A 790 -13.23 -25.54 4.29
CA ARG A 790 -13.87 -26.87 4.37
C ARG A 790 -13.76 -27.71 3.08
N GLY A 791 -13.63 -27.08 1.92
CA GLY A 791 -13.69 -27.74 0.61
C GLY A 791 -15.11 -27.80 0.04
N LYS A 792 -15.25 -28.39 -1.16
CA LYS A 792 -16.57 -28.76 -1.71
C LYS A 792 -16.96 -30.14 -1.19
N SER A 793 -17.84 -30.21 -0.20
CA SER A 793 -18.54 -31.45 0.20
C SER A 793 -19.77 -31.70 -0.69
N ILE A 794 -20.45 -32.82 -0.46
CA ILE A 794 -21.61 -33.31 -1.23
C ILE A 794 -22.70 -32.22 -1.36
N GLU A 795 -23.41 -32.21 -2.48
CA GLU A 795 -24.34 -31.15 -2.92
C GLU A 795 -25.37 -30.73 -1.85
N SER A 796 -25.03 -29.71 -1.05
CA SER A 796 -25.90 -28.78 -0.30
C SER A 796 -25.11 -28.02 0.79
N GLU A 797 -24.09 -28.63 1.40
CA GLU A 797 -23.36 -28.05 2.55
C GLU A 797 -22.48 -26.82 2.21
N SER A 798 -22.09 -26.63 0.96
CA SER A 798 -21.03 -25.70 0.55
C SER A 798 -21.53 -24.39 -0.09
N ARG A 799 -22.78 -23.99 0.15
CA ARG A 799 -23.40 -22.79 -0.45
C ARG A 799 -23.55 -21.64 0.53
N VAL A 800 -23.13 -20.45 0.12
CA VAL A 800 -23.47 -19.18 0.79
C VAL A 800 -24.80 -18.68 0.22
N PRO A 801 -25.82 -18.41 1.06
CA PRO A 801 -27.11 -17.92 0.58
C PRO A 801 -26.95 -16.56 -0.12
N HIS A 802 -27.91 -16.22 -1.00
CA HIS A 802 -27.86 -14.92 -1.70
C HIS A 802 -28.08 -13.73 -0.75
N LEU A 803 -28.92 -13.90 0.27
CA LEU A 803 -29.12 -12.98 1.40
C LEU A 803 -29.06 -13.79 2.71
N GLU A 804 -28.32 -13.29 3.69
CA GLU A 804 -28.10 -13.89 5.02
C GLU A 804 -28.58 -12.88 6.09
N PRO A 805 -29.61 -13.20 6.90
CA PRO A 805 -29.96 -12.37 8.05
C PRO A 805 -28.80 -12.32 9.06
N VAL A 806 -28.44 -11.13 9.51
CA VAL A 806 -27.41 -10.93 10.54
C VAL A 806 -28.00 -10.33 11.81
N ALA A 807 -27.34 -10.54 12.94
CA ALA A 807 -27.79 -9.96 14.20
C ALA A 807 -27.66 -8.43 14.17
N SER A 808 -28.72 -7.74 14.59
CA SER A 808 -28.73 -6.28 14.76
C SER A 808 -28.66 -5.92 16.25
N PRO A 809 -27.84 -4.93 16.64
CA PRO A 809 -27.85 -4.40 18.01
C PRO A 809 -29.05 -3.48 18.28
N ILE A 810 -29.84 -3.12 17.26
CA ILE A 810 -30.98 -2.20 17.35
C ILE A 810 -32.26 -2.94 16.99
N LYS A 811 -33.15 -3.09 17.98
CA LYS A 811 -34.38 -3.92 17.92
C LYS A 811 -35.25 -3.68 16.67
N ASP A 812 -35.44 -2.42 16.29
CA ASP A 812 -36.32 -2.03 15.18
C ASP A 812 -35.58 -1.88 13.84
N LEU A 813 -34.28 -2.18 13.79
CA LEU A 813 -33.45 -2.18 12.57
C LEU A 813 -33.12 -3.63 12.18
N GLY A 814 -33.64 -4.10 11.05
CA GLY A 814 -33.23 -5.39 10.47
C GLY A 814 -31.92 -5.24 9.71
N MET A 815 -31.12 -6.30 9.62
CA MET A 815 -29.87 -6.30 8.88
C MET A 815 -29.73 -7.59 8.05
N LEU A 816 -29.36 -7.43 6.78
CA LEU A 816 -29.14 -8.52 5.84
C LEU A 816 -27.77 -8.36 5.15
N ARG A 817 -26.98 -9.43 5.11
CA ARG A 817 -25.73 -9.52 4.35
C ARG A 817 -26.02 -10.12 2.97
N ILE A 818 -25.47 -9.55 1.90
CA ILE A 818 -25.69 -10.00 0.51
C ILE A 818 -24.41 -10.59 -0.12
N ASN A 819 -24.57 -11.60 -0.99
CA ASN A 819 -23.46 -12.12 -1.79
C ASN A 819 -23.34 -11.42 -3.16
N GLY A 820 -22.52 -10.37 -3.16
CA GLY A 820 -22.25 -9.43 -4.24
C GLY A 820 -21.95 -8.05 -3.65
N SER A 821 -21.61 -7.07 -4.48
CA SER A 821 -21.25 -5.71 -4.05
C SER A 821 -22.29 -4.67 -4.48
N PHE A 822 -22.31 -3.54 -3.78
CA PHE A 822 -23.17 -2.37 -4.07
C PHE A 822 -24.68 -2.70 -4.19
N PRO A 823 -25.30 -3.27 -3.14
CA PRO A 823 -26.75 -3.46 -3.10
C PRO A 823 -27.51 -2.13 -3.25
N SER A 824 -28.65 -2.18 -3.92
CA SER A 824 -29.58 -1.06 -4.05
C SER A 824 -31.01 -1.56 -4.24
N PHE A 825 -31.96 -1.04 -3.48
CA PHE A 825 -33.37 -1.46 -3.53
C PHE A 825 -34.16 -0.80 -4.67
N SER A 826 -35.08 -1.55 -5.28
CA SER A 826 -36.16 -0.97 -6.08
C SER A 826 -37.05 -0.07 -5.20
N PRO A 827 -37.79 0.90 -5.77
CA PRO A 827 -38.57 1.87 -4.97
C PRO A 827 -39.72 1.26 -4.15
N ASP A 828 -40.15 0.05 -4.52
CA ASP A 828 -41.16 -0.74 -3.81
C ASP A 828 -40.55 -1.78 -2.84
N GLY A 829 -39.21 -1.84 -2.75
CA GLY A 829 -38.48 -2.81 -1.95
C GLY A 829 -38.57 -4.26 -2.43
N SER A 830 -39.19 -4.55 -3.58
CA SER A 830 -39.43 -5.92 -4.06
C SER A 830 -38.19 -6.59 -4.68
N LEU A 831 -37.23 -5.79 -5.17
CA LEU A 831 -36.02 -6.23 -5.84
C LEU A 831 -34.78 -5.53 -5.27
N LEU A 832 -33.64 -6.20 -5.37
CA LEU A 832 -32.31 -5.68 -5.06
C LEU A 832 -31.40 -5.82 -6.30
N ALA A 833 -30.78 -4.71 -6.71
CA ALA A 833 -29.71 -4.70 -7.71
C ALA A 833 -28.34 -4.85 -7.02
N LEU A 834 -27.42 -5.59 -7.63
CA LEU A 834 -26.08 -5.85 -7.11
C LEU A 834 -25.09 -6.16 -8.24
N ASN A 835 -23.79 -6.00 -7.97
CA ASN A 835 -22.71 -6.41 -8.86
C ASN A 835 -22.10 -7.74 -8.35
N PRO A 836 -22.06 -8.82 -9.14
CA PRO A 836 -21.65 -10.14 -8.64
C PRO A 836 -20.13 -10.26 -8.44
N ALA A 837 -19.35 -9.50 -9.21
CA ALA A 837 -17.91 -9.37 -9.13
C ALA A 837 -17.52 -7.98 -9.67
N LEU A 838 -16.30 -7.53 -9.38
CA LEU A 838 -15.79 -6.19 -9.71
C LEU A 838 -14.69 -6.22 -10.80
N ASP A 839 -14.63 -7.32 -11.54
CA ASP A 839 -13.68 -7.63 -12.59
C ASP A 839 -14.40 -7.90 -13.94
N GLU A 840 -13.70 -8.52 -14.90
CA GLU A 840 -14.27 -8.89 -16.20
C GLU A 840 -15.39 -9.94 -16.13
N ASN A 841 -15.51 -10.68 -15.01
CA ASN A 841 -16.61 -11.61 -14.73
C ASN A 841 -17.82 -10.92 -14.09
N GLY A 842 -17.71 -9.62 -13.81
CA GLY A 842 -18.75 -8.78 -13.22
C GLY A 842 -19.93 -8.46 -14.14
N GLY A 843 -20.71 -7.47 -13.70
CA GLY A 843 -21.92 -7.01 -14.39
C GLY A 843 -22.98 -6.52 -13.40
N ILE A 844 -24.25 -6.63 -13.79
CA ILE A 844 -25.40 -6.25 -12.96
C ILE A 844 -26.34 -7.45 -12.86
N LYS A 845 -26.70 -7.79 -11.64
CA LYS A 845 -27.74 -8.79 -11.34
C LYS A 845 -28.84 -8.16 -10.51
N VAL A 846 -30.05 -8.68 -10.66
CA VAL A 846 -31.20 -8.34 -9.83
C VAL A 846 -31.64 -9.60 -9.11
N VAL A 847 -31.92 -9.50 -7.81
CA VAL A 847 -32.46 -10.57 -6.99
C VAL A 847 -33.78 -10.09 -6.38
N LYS A 848 -34.75 -10.98 -6.19
CA LYS A 848 -35.90 -10.66 -5.35
C LYS A 848 -35.44 -10.39 -3.93
N SER A 849 -36.09 -9.46 -3.22
CA SER A 849 -35.75 -9.18 -1.82
C SER A 849 -36.07 -10.35 -0.87
N ASP A 850 -36.92 -11.29 -1.31
CA ASP A 850 -37.15 -12.58 -0.65
C ASP A 850 -36.04 -13.63 -0.93
N GLY A 851 -35.00 -13.29 -1.70
CA GLY A 851 -33.89 -14.15 -2.11
C GLY A 851 -34.25 -15.31 -3.05
N SER A 852 -35.53 -15.53 -3.37
CA SER A 852 -36.01 -16.76 -4.02
C SER A 852 -35.63 -16.91 -5.50
N LYS A 853 -35.34 -15.81 -6.20
CA LYS A 853 -34.94 -15.84 -7.62
C LYS A 853 -33.99 -14.68 -7.95
N ARG A 854 -33.02 -14.95 -8.83
CA ARG A 854 -31.95 -14.03 -9.25
C ARG A 854 -31.78 -14.08 -10.76
N TRP A 855 -31.59 -12.92 -11.37
CA TRP A 855 -31.41 -12.73 -12.80
C TRP A 855 -30.13 -11.93 -13.10
N THR A 856 -29.62 -12.07 -14.31
CA THR A 856 -28.48 -11.31 -14.83
C THR A 856 -28.99 -10.32 -15.88
N LEU A 857 -28.71 -9.03 -15.71
CA LEU A 857 -29.01 -7.99 -16.71
C LEU A 857 -27.79 -7.72 -17.60
N ILE A 858 -26.62 -7.56 -16.97
CA ILE A 858 -25.34 -7.33 -17.65
C ILE A 858 -24.35 -8.39 -17.17
N LYS A 859 -23.57 -8.92 -18.11
CA LYS A 859 -22.58 -9.99 -17.92
C LYS A 859 -21.32 -9.69 -18.73
N GLY A 860 -20.14 -10.05 -18.22
CA GLY A 860 -18.89 -9.91 -18.97
C GLY A 860 -18.43 -8.46 -19.16
N ARG A 861 -18.93 -7.55 -18.32
CA ARG A 861 -18.62 -6.11 -18.35
C ARG A 861 -18.49 -5.60 -16.92
N VAL A 862 -17.36 -4.99 -16.61
CA VAL A 862 -17.11 -4.40 -15.28
C VAL A 862 -18.17 -3.33 -15.01
N ALA A 863 -18.96 -3.54 -13.96
CA ALA A 863 -20.02 -2.65 -13.52
C ALA A 863 -20.01 -2.57 -11.99
N PHE A 864 -20.24 -1.37 -11.44
CA PHE A 864 -20.22 -1.14 -10.00
C PHE A 864 -21.04 0.07 -9.57
N CYS A 865 -21.54 0.03 -8.34
CA CYS A 865 -22.45 1.02 -7.74
C CYS A 865 -23.76 1.19 -8.50
N ASN A 866 -24.84 0.64 -7.93
CA ASN A 866 -26.18 0.68 -8.50
C ASN A 866 -27.05 1.70 -7.75
N SER A 867 -27.84 2.48 -8.49
CA SER A 867 -28.90 3.33 -7.93
C SER A 867 -30.16 3.13 -8.77
N TRP A 868 -31.27 2.73 -8.15
CA TRP A 868 -32.54 2.68 -8.87
C TRP A 868 -33.07 4.09 -9.15
N SER A 869 -33.89 4.23 -10.20
CA SER A 869 -34.75 5.40 -10.35
C SER A 869 -35.90 5.30 -9.34
N PRO A 870 -36.16 6.34 -8.52
CA PRO A 870 -37.29 6.34 -7.58
C PRO A 870 -38.65 6.54 -8.25
N THR A 871 -38.68 7.10 -9.47
CA THR A 871 -39.91 7.43 -10.20
C THR A 871 -40.15 6.57 -11.44
N GLU A 872 -39.10 6.04 -12.07
CA GLU A 872 -39.21 5.13 -13.22
C GLU A 872 -39.05 3.67 -12.79
N LYS A 873 -40.06 2.84 -13.08
CA LYS A 873 -39.99 1.41 -12.77
C LYS A 873 -38.96 0.70 -13.66
N TYR A 874 -38.21 -0.24 -13.07
CA TYR A 874 -37.24 -1.10 -13.77
C TYR A 874 -36.08 -0.36 -14.47
N VAL A 875 -35.71 0.81 -13.95
CA VAL A 875 -34.55 1.61 -14.36
C VAL A 875 -33.49 1.59 -13.26
N ILE A 876 -32.26 1.20 -13.62
CA ILE A 876 -31.09 1.16 -12.74
C ILE A 876 -29.97 2.00 -13.36
N TYR A 877 -29.39 2.90 -12.59
CA TYR A 877 -28.16 3.62 -12.93
C TYR A 877 -26.95 2.87 -12.38
N SER A 878 -25.88 2.73 -13.18
CA SER A 878 -24.66 2.04 -12.77
C SER A 878 -23.41 2.66 -13.38
N SER A 879 -22.26 2.52 -12.70
CA SER A 879 -20.95 2.85 -13.26
C SER A 879 -20.46 1.68 -14.12
N LEU A 880 -20.06 1.93 -15.36
CA LEU A 880 -19.51 0.93 -16.28
C LEU A 880 -18.05 1.28 -16.62
N GLY A 881 -17.13 0.37 -16.34
CA GLY A 881 -15.68 0.57 -16.46
C GLY A 881 -14.91 0.00 -15.27
N PRO A 882 -13.57 0.04 -15.29
CA PRO A 882 -12.74 -0.51 -14.22
C PRO A 882 -12.86 0.29 -12.92
N ILE A 883 -12.96 -0.42 -11.80
CA ILE A 883 -13.04 0.15 -10.45
C ILE A 883 -11.66 0.56 -9.91
N PHE A 884 -11.63 1.44 -8.90
CA PHE A 884 -10.43 1.94 -8.19
C PHE A 884 -9.33 2.62 -9.02
N GLU A 885 -9.59 2.82 -10.31
CA GLU A 885 -8.67 3.42 -11.27
C GLU A 885 -8.47 4.95 -11.14
N SER A 886 -7.53 5.48 -11.95
CA SER A 886 -7.14 6.90 -11.96
C SER A 886 -8.27 7.85 -12.41
N THR A 887 -8.14 9.16 -12.12
CA THR A 887 -9.10 10.20 -12.60
C THR A 887 -9.26 10.21 -14.11
N LYS A 888 -8.20 9.87 -14.85
CA LYS A 888 -8.18 9.84 -16.32
C LYS A 888 -8.67 8.52 -16.93
N THR A 889 -8.91 7.49 -16.12
CA THR A 889 -9.38 6.21 -16.62
C THR A 889 -10.88 6.29 -16.87
N THR A 890 -11.31 6.04 -18.10
CA THR A 890 -12.72 6.07 -18.51
C THR A 890 -13.57 5.13 -17.66
N VAL A 891 -14.52 5.71 -16.95
CA VAL A 891 -15.69 5.04 -16.39
C VAL A 891 -16.89 5.90 -16.76
N GLN A 892 -17.99 5.28 -17.16
CA GLN A 892 -19.18 5.98 -17.65
C GLN A 892 -20.39 5.63 -16.80
N ILE A 893 -21.27 6.60 -16.58
CA ILE A 893 -22.59 6.35 -16.00
C ILE A 893 -23.49 5.80 -17.12
N ALA A 894 -24.22 4.73 -16.82
CA ALA A 894 -25.20 4.14 -17.71
C ALA A 894 -26.57 4.01 -17.03
N ARG A 895 -27.63 4.25 -17.80
CA ARG A 895 -29.02 3.96 -17.48
C ARG A 895 -29.39 2.61 -18.10
N VAL A 896 -29.77 1.65 -17.27
CA VAL A 896 -30.10 0.28 -17.64
C VAL A 896 -31.59 0.07 -17.42
N THR A 897 -32.31 -0.34 -18.47
CA THR A 897 -33.78 -0.52 -18.45
C THR A 897 -34.13 -1.95 -18.84
N PHE A 898 -35.09 -2.58 -18.16
CA PHE A 898 -35.51 -3.96 -18.49
C PHE A 898 -37.02 -4.15 -18.29
N GLU A 899 -37.60 -5.09 -19.03
CA GLU A 899 -39.05 -5.34 -18.99
C GLU A 899 -39.44 -6.29 -17.84
N PRO A 900 -40.52 -6.01 -17.08
CA PRO A 900 -40.94 -6.83 -15.95
C PRO A 900 -41.50 -8.20 -16.35
N SER A 901 -41.97 -8.36 -17.60
CA SER A 901 -42.50 -9.63 -18.11
C SER A 901 -41.47 -10.77 -17.98
N TYR A 902 -40.18 -10.47 -18.13
CA TYR A 902 -39.10 -11.43 -17.98
C TYR A 902 -38.89 -11.92 -16.54
N LEU A 903 -39.31 -11.17 -15.51
CA LEU A 903 -39.20 -11.60 -14.11
C LEU A 903 -40.11 -12.80 -13.78
N ASN A 904 -41.12 -13.07 -14.61
CA ASN A 904 -41.96 -14.27 -14.50
C ASN A 904 -41.46 -15.44 -15.36
N SER A 905 -40.43 -15.22 -16.20
CA SER A 905 -39.83 -16.26 -17.04
C SER A 905 -38.74 -17.06 -16.31
N ASP A 906 -38.39 -18.23 -16.84
CA ASP A 906 -37.28 -19.05 -16.33
C ASP A 906 -35.91 -18.72 -16.96
N LEU A 907 -35.83 -17.59 -17.68
CA LEU A 907 -34.57 -17.05 -18.14
C LEU A 907 -33.67 -16.66 -16.96
N GLN A 908 -32.41 -17.08 -16.98
CA GLN A 908 -31.39 -16.62 -16.01
C GLN A 908 -30.75 -15.29 -16.40
N GLU A 909 -30.82 -14.92 -17.68
CA GLU A 909 -30.31 -13.68 -18.26
C GLU A 909 -31.47 -12.97 -18.93
N ILE A 910 -31.74 -11.73 -18.52
CA ILE A 910 -32.88 -10.92 -18.97
C ILE A 910 -32.37 -9.83 -19.93
N PRO A 911 -32.98 -9.65 -21.11
CA PRO A 911 -32.66 -8.54 -22.00
C PRO A 911 -32.82 -7.18 -21.31
N CYS A 912 -31.84 -6.31 -21.47
CA CYS A 912 -31.90 -4.92 -21.01
C CYS A 912 -31.38 -3.95 -22.08
N ASP A 913 -31.92 -2.74 -22.10
CA ASP A 913 -31.35 -1.60 -22.81
C ASP A 913 -30.30 -0.90 -21.92
N VAL A 914 -29.24 -0.38 -22.55
CA VAL A 914 -28.11 0.28 -21.85
C VAL A 914 -27.77 1.60 -22.54
N LYS A 915 -28.34 2.70 -22.03
CA LYS A 915 -28.06 4.06 -22.49
C LYS A 915 -26.92 4.68 -21.69
N ILE A 916 -25.86 5.12 -22.37
CA ILE A 916 -24.74 5.84 -21.74
C ILE A 916 -25.12 7.31 -21.48
N LEU A 917 -24.82 7.83 -20.28
CA LEU A 917 -25.16 9.18 -19.84
C LEU A 917 -23.95 10.14 -19.75
N THR A 918 -22.72 9.63 -19.83
CA THR A 918 -21.47 10.43 -19.78
C THR A 918 -20.50 10.05 -20.89
N ARG A 919 -19.83 11.04 -21.51
CA ARG A 919 -18.88 10.84 -22.62
C ARG A 919 -17.63 10.09 -22.17
N GLU A 920 -17.01 9.39 -23.11
CA GLU A 920 -15.87 8.48 -22.88
C GLU A 920 -14.59 9.23 -22.41
N ASP A 921 -14.45 10.49 -22.81
CA ASP A 921 -13.29 11.35 -22.59
C ASP A 921 -13.33 12.15 -21.28
N THR A 922 -14.45 12.14 -20.55
CA THR A 922 -14.61 12.85 -19.27
C THR A 922 -14.01 12.14 -18.04
N GLY A 923 -13.23 11.07 -18.28
CA GLY A 923 -12.47 10.35 -17.25
C GLY A 923 -13.32 9.42 -16.39
N ASN A 924 -13.03 9.38 -15.09
CA ASN A 924 -13.66 8.44 -14.15
C ASN A 924 -15.02 8.97 -13.64
N ASN A 925 -16.10 8.70 -14.38
CA ASN A 925 -17.47 9.00 -13.94
C ASN A 925 -18.07 7.78 -13.24
N ALA A 926 -18.31 7.88 -11.93
CA ALA A 926 -18.63 6.73 -11.09
C ALA A 926 -19.53 7.09 -9.90
N PHE A 927 -20.11 6.07 -9.27
CA PHE A 927 -20.95 6.18 -8.08
C PHE A 927 -22.16 7.11 -8.29
N PRO A 928 -23.09 6.76 -9.20
CA PRO A 928 -24.32 7.53 -9.41
C PRO A 928 -25.30 7.33 -8.24
N SER A 929 -25.95 8.41 -7.83
CA SER A 929 -27.14 8.39 -6.97
C SER A 929 -28.23 9.29 -7.56
N CYS A 930 -29.42 8.73 -7.74
CA CYS A 930 -30.56 9.44 -8.34
C CYS A 930 -31.26 10.34 -7.31
N SER A 931 -31.73 11.50 -7.76
CA SER A 931 -32.57 12.39 -6.94
C SER A 931 -33.94 11.74 -6.67
N PRO A 932 -34.60 12.00 -5.53
CA PRO A 932 -35.92 11.42 -5.21
C PRO A 932 -37.02 11.72 -6.23
N ASP A 933 -36.91 12.81 -6.99
CA ASP A 933 -37.83 13.16 -8.08
C ASP A 933 -37.48 12.49 -9.43
N GLY A 934 -36.39 11.72 -9.47
CA GLY A 934 -35.89 10.99 -10.63
C GLY A 934 -35.33 11.84 -11.77
N LYS A 935 -35.19 13.16 -11.60
CA LYS A 935 -34.76 14.06 -12.69
C LYS A 935 -33.25 14.19 -12.81
N SER A 936 -32.52 14.00 -11.72
CA SER A 936 -31.08 14.24 -11.63
C SER A 936 -30.31 13.03 -11.14
N LEU A 937 -29.04 12.95 -11.51
CA LEU A 937 -28.05 12.04 -10.91
C LEU A 937 -26.90 12.87 -10.36
N VAL A 938 -26.58 12.70 -9.08
CA VAL A 938 -25.27 13.10 -8.54
C VAL A 938 -24.28 11.96 -8.75
N PHE A 939 -23.06 12.28 -9.14
CA PHE A 939 -22.01 11.30 -9.39
C PHE A 939 -20.63 11.93 -9.18
N ARG A 940 -19.63 11.09 -8.94
CA ARG A 940 -18.22 11.49 -8.92
C ARG A 940 -17.68 11.53 -10.34
N SER A 941 -16.94 12.58 -10.71
CA SER A 941 -16.24 12.67 -11.99
C SER A 941 -14.77 13.04 -11.83
N GLY A 942 -13.92 12.43 -12.65
CA GLY A 942 -12.50 12.77 -12.82
C GLY A 942 -12.22 13.97 -13.73
N ARG A 943 -13.26 14.59 -14.33
CA ARG A 943 -13.12 15.58 -15.43
C ARG A 943 -12.41 16.88 -15.05
N SER A 944 -12.35 17.23 -13.77
CA SER A 944 -11.59 18.38 -13.23
C SER A 944 -10.10 18.07 -13.01
N GLY A 945 -9.65 16.85 -13.30
CA GLY A 945 -8.32 16.35 -12.91
C GLY A 945 -8.30 15.73 -11.51
N HIS A 946 -9.23 16.16 -10.64
CA HIS A 946 -9.53 15.59 -9.33
C HIS A 946 -10.85 14.80 -9.38
N LYS A 947 -11.19 14.08 -8.31
CA LYS A 947 -12.42 13.29 -8.20
C LYS A 947 -13.47 14.13 -7.46
N ASN A 948 -14.19 15.02 -8.15
CA ASN A 948 -15.20 15.89 -7.53
C ASN A 948 -16.63 15.45 -7.89
N LEU A 949 -17.64 16.03 -7.24
CA LEU A 949 -19.05 15.74 -7.52
C LEU A 949 -19.63 16.63 -8.62
N TYR A 950 -20.47 16.02 -9.44
CA TYR A 950 -21.23 16.65 -10.52
C TYR A 950 -22.68 16.15 -10.49
N ILE A 951 -23.58 16.95 -11.04
CA ILE A 951 -24.99 16.59 -11.26
C ILE A 951 -25.28 16.65 -12.76
N LEU A 952 -26.08 15.71 -13.28
CA LEU A 952 -26.57 15.69 -14.66
C LEU A 952 -28.03 15.23 -14.75
N ASP A 953 -28.66 15.42 -15.90
CA ASP A 953 -30.02 14.94 -16.22
C ASP A 953 -30.08 13.42 -16.29
N ALA A 954 -30.99 12.81 -15.52
CA ALA A 954 -31.06 11.36 -15.34
C ALA A 954 -31.49 10.58 -16.59
N VAL A 955 -32.10 11.23 -17.58
CA VAL A 955 -32.61 10.58 -18.80
C VAL A 955 -31.68 10.83 -19.99
N ASN A 956 -31.19 12.06 -20.14
CA ASN A 956 -30.45 12.55 -21.30
C ASN A 956 -28.93 12.64 -21.06
N GLY A 957 -28.48 12.55 -19.81
CA GLY A 957 -27.07 12.64 -19.50
C GLY A 957 -26.50 14.05 -19.69
N GLU A 958 -25.19 14.13 -19.93
CA GLU A 958 -24.47 15.38 -20.22
C GLU A 958 -24.53 15.82 -21.70
N PHE A 959 -25.47 15.28 -22.48
CA PHE A 959 -25.55 15.53 -23.92
C PHE A 959 -26.41 16.75 -24.30
N ASN A 960 -27.22 17.26 -23.37
CA ASN A 960 -28.13 18.41 -23.56
C ASN A 960 -27.86 19.56 -22.56
N ASP A 961 -26.59 19.94 -22.37
CA ASP A 961 -26.12 21.04 -21.49
C ASP A 961 -26.53 21.00 -20.00
N GLY A 962 -27.22 19.94 -19.54
CA GLY A 962 -27.69 19.77 -18.15
C GLY A 962 -26.63 19.36 -17.12
N LEU A 963 -25.34 19.50 -17.41
CA LEU A 963 -24.24 19.14 -16.48
C LEU A 963 -23.87 20.33 -15.58
N ARG A 964 -23.84 20.10 -14.26
CA ARG A 964 -23.38 21.08 -13.27
C ARG A 964 -22.32 20.50 -12.35
N LYS A 965 -21.27 21.28 -12.04
CA LYS A 965 -20.28 20.96 -11.00
C LYS A 965 -20.88 21.26 -9.62
N LEU A 966 -20.73 20.34 -8.67
CA LEU A 966 -21.27 20.47 -7.31
C LEU A 966 -20.19 20.78 -6.27
N THR A 967 -19.00 20.18 -6.40
CA THR A 967 -17.83 20.47 -5.55
C THR A 967 -16.62 20.80 -6.41
N ASP A 968 -15.67 21.58 -5.86
CA ASP A 968 -14.44 21.95 -6.56
C ASP A 968 -13.25 22.05 -5.62
N GLY A 969 -12.22 21.26 -5.87
CA GLY A 969 -10.93 21.38 -5.20
C GLY A 969 -10.05 20.13 -5.26
N PRO A 970 -8.81 20.23 -4.74
CA PRO A 970 -7.75 19.25 -4.97
C PRO A 970 -7.83 17.99 -4.07
N TRP A 971 -9.03 17.48 -3.85
CA TRP A 971 -9.34 16.33 -2.98
C TRP A 971 -10.12 15.25 -3.75
N ILE A 972 -10.59 14.23 -3.03
CA ILE A 972 -11.40 13.12 -3.54
C ILE A 972 -12.74 13.13 -2.80
N ASP A 973 -13.80 13.43 -3.53
CA ASP A 973 -15.19 13.16 -3.15
C ASP A 973 -15.59 11.79 -3.72
N THR A 974 -16.35 10.99 -2.98
CA THR A 974 -16.76 9.64 -3.42
C THR A 974 -18.07 9.19 -2.79
N MET A 975 -18.73 8.24 -3.46
CA MET A 975 -19.98 7.60 -3.01
C MET A 975 -21.03 8.61 -2.52
N PRO A 976 -21.48 9.53 -3.39
CA PRO A 976 -22.58 10.42 -3.04
C PRO A 976 -23.89 9.64 -2.90
N SER A 977 -24.71 10.02 -1.93
CA SER A 977 -26.05 9.50 -1.65
C SER A 977 -27.00 10.68 -1.52
N TRP A 978 -28.01 10.75 -2.38
CA TRP A 978 -29.08 11.74 -2.26
C TRP A 978 -29.97 11.41 -1.06
N SER A 979 -30.33 12.41 -0.27
CA SER A 979 -31.35 12.28 0.78
C SER A 979 -32.72 11.94 0.19
N PRO A 980 -33.57 11.13 0.87
CA PRO A 980 -34.94 10.86 0.43
C PRO A 980 -35.82 12.11 0.31
N ASN A 981 -35.53 13.15 1.09
CA ASN A 981 -36.23 14.44 1.07
C ASN A 981 -35.78 15.34 -0.10
N GLY A 982 -34.66 15.01 -0.75
CA GLY A 982 -34.13 15.72 -1.91
C GLY A 982 -33.32 16.98 -1.59
N ASP A 983 -33.29 17.42 -0.32
CA ASP A 983 -32.72 18.67 0.16
C ASP A 983 -31.20 18.61 0.44
N LEU A 984 -30.66 17.41 0.68
CA LEU A 984 -29.25 17.16 0.95
C LEU A 984 -28.66 16.03 0.09
N ILE A 985 -27.35 16.06 -0.10
CA ILE A 985 -26.52 14.99 -0.64
C ILE A 985 -25.41 14.72 0.38
N ALA A 986 -25.29 13.48 0.86
CA ALA A 986 -24.20 13.02 1.71
C ALA A 986 -23.13 12.36 0.85
N PHE A 987 -21.86 12.49 1.21
CA PHE A 987 -20.75 11.87 0.48
C PHE A 987 -19.53 11.71 1.39
N SER A 988 -18.63 10.80 1.01
CA SER A 988 -17.35 10.63 1.70
C SER A 988 -16.30 11.49 1.00
N SER A 989 -15.51 12.28 1.75
CA SER A 989 -14.45 13.12 1.18
C SER A 989 -13.23 13.26 2.08
N ASN A 990 -12.04 13.35 1.49
CA ASN A 990 -10.80 13.69 2.20
C ASN A 990 -10.48 15.20 2.20
N MET A 991 -11.48 16.06 1.92
CA MET A 991 -11.35 17.52 1.86
C MET A 991 -10.69 18.17 3.10
N HIS A 992 -10.85 17.60 4.30
CA HIS A 992 -10.19 18.10 5.51
C HIS A 992 -8.67 17.83 5.54
N ASN A 993 -8.21 16.77 4.85
CA ASN A 993 -6.81 16.40 4.75
C ASN A 993 -6.47 15.87 3.34
N PRO A 994 -6.45 16.74 2.30
CA PRO A 994 -6.34 16.28 0.91
C PRO A 994 -5.04 15.53 0.57
N ASN A 995 -4.00 15.70 1.39
CA ASN A 995 -2.71 15.00 1.26
C ASN A 995 -2.76 13.57 1.79
N ASN A 996 -3.73 13.23 2.64
CA ASN A 996 -3.95 11.87 3.13
C ASN A 996 -5.07 11.21 2.31
N VAL A 997 -4.70 10.24 1.48
CA VAL A 997 -5.66 9.52 0.62
C VAL A 997 -6.47 8.46 1.37
N ASP A 998 -6.17 8.19 2.64
CA ASP A 998 -6.88 7.20 3.46
C ASP A 998 -7.87 7.85 4.43
N ALA A 999 -7.72 9.15 4.75
CA ALA A 999 -8.56 9.87 5.71
C ALA A 999 -9.81 10.46 5.03
N PHE A 1000 -10.89 9.68 5.00
CA PHE A 1000 -12.20 10.12 4.51
C PHE A 1000 -13.16 10.41 5.66
N SER A 1001 -13.97 11.46 5.48
CA SER A 1001 -15.04 11.85 6.41
C SER A 1001 -16.36 12.03 5.68
N ILE A 1002 -17.46 12.04 6.43
CA ILE A 1002 -18.78 12.36 5.89
C ILE A 1002 -18.92 13.87 5.72
N TYR A 1003 -19.39 14.27 4.55
CA TYR A 1003 -19.85 15.62 4.25
C TYR A 1003 -21.29 15.59 3.78
N VAL A 1004 -22.01 16.68 4.03
CA VAL A 1004 -23.32 16.95 3.43
C VAL A 1004 -23.27 18.30 2.71
N ILE A 1005 -24.00 18.41 1.61
CA ILE A 1005 -24.16 19.62 0.80
C ILE A 1005 -25.59 19.66 0.25
N LYS A 1006 -26.15 20.85 0.03
CA LYS A 1006 -27.42 20.98 -0.70
C LYS A 1006 -27.20 20.73 -2.19
N PRO A 1007 -28.22 20.26 -2.95
CA PRO A 1007 -28.11 20.08 -4.39
C PRO A 1007 -27.65 21.32 -5.16
N ASP A 1008 -27.95 22.53 -4.68
CA ASP A 1008 -27.51 23.80 -5.30
C ASP A 1008 -26.01 24.10 -5.11
N GLY A 1009 -25.32 23.38 -4.21
CA GLY A 1009 -23.91 23.59 -3.85
C GLY A 1009 -23.71 24.42 -2.58
N SER A 1010 -24.78 24.89 -1.94
CA SER A 1010 -24.71 25.63 -0.68
C SER A 1010 -24.65 24.69 0.54
N ASP A 1011 -24.36 25.26 1.72
CA ASP A 1011 -24.42 24.57 3.02
C ASP A 1011 -23.54 23.30 3.11
N LEU A 1012 -22.39 23.33 2.41
CA LEU A 1012 -21.34 22.32 2.50
C LEU A 1012 -20.76 22.28 3.93
N ARG A 1013 -20.95 21.17 4.63
CA ARG A 1013 -20.42 20.95 5.98
C ARG A 1013 -19.99 19.50 6.21
N ARG A 1014 -19.02 19.32 7.12
CA ARG A 1014 -18.56 18.01 7.60
C ARG A 1014 -19.48 17.53 8.72
N ILE A 1015 -19.81 16.23 8.72
CA ILE A 1015 -20.41 15.55 9.87
C ILE A 1015 -19.28 14.91 10.65
N TYR A 1016 -19.19 15.23 11.95
CA TYR A 1016 -18.11 14.74 12.82
C TYR A 1016 -18.59 13.48 13.54
N ALA A 1017 -18.08 12.31 13.15
CA ALA A 1017 -18.50 11.03 13.70
C ALA A 1017 -17.58 10.56 14.83
N ALA A 1018 -16.26 10.71 14.67
CA ALA A 1018 -15.27 10.25 15.64
C ALA A 1018 -14.98 11.26 16.78
N GLY A 1019 -15.73 12.35 16.93
CA GLY A 1019 -15.48 13.31 18.01
C GLY A 1019 -16.01 14.72 17.73
N PRO A 1020 -15.79 15.69 18.64
CA PRO A 1020 -16.16 17.08 18.41
C PRO A 1020 -15.25 17.73 17.35
N LYS A 1021 -15.77 18.77 16.69
CA LYS A 1021 -15.01 19.58 15.74
C LYS A 1021 -13.70 20.09 16.34
N GLY A 1022 -12.57 19.69 15.75
CA GLY A 1022 -11.23 20.12 16.17
C GLY A 1022 -10.52 19.19 17.15
N SER A 1023 -11.07 18.01 17.46
CA SER A 1023 -10.26 16.94 18.07
C SER A 1023 -9.32 16.30 17.05
N SER A 1024 -8.24 15.68 17.51
CA SER A 1024 -7.35 14.88 16.64
C SER A 1024 -8.03 13.63 16.08
N ASP A 1025 -9.04 13.11 16.80
CA ASP A 1025 -9.73 11.86 16.48
C ASP A 1025 -10.45 11.97 15.13
N VAL A 1026 -11.08 13.12 14.86
CA VAL A 1026 -11.76 13.30 13.57
C VAL A 1026 -10.76 13.35 12.41
N ASP A 1027 -9.53 13.82 12.58
CA ASP A 1027 -8.55 13.92 11.49
C ASP A 1027 -7.82 12.60 11.17
N ILE A 1028 -8.10 11.53 11.92
CA ILE A 1028 -7.64 10.15 11.66
C ILE A 1028 -8.78 9.17 11.32
N GLU A 1029 -10.03 9.65 11.26
CA GLU A 1029 -11.18 8.83 10.89
C GLU A 1029 -11.10 8.40 9.41
N ARG A 1030 -11.43 7.13 9.15
CA ARG A 1030 -11.51 6.56 7.81
C ARG A 1030 -12.94 6.09 7.60
N ILE A 1031 -13.76 6.95 7.02
CA ILE A 1031 -15.21 6.75 6.83
C ILE A 1031 -15.57 6.75 5.36
N ASN A 1032 -16.22 5.67 4.91
CA ASN A 1032 -16.65 5.52 3.52
C ASN A 1032 -18.10 5.02 3.46
N HIS A 1033 -18.62 4.77 2.26
CA HIS A 1033 -19.86 4.03 2.07
C HIS A 1033 -21.12 4.67 2.71
N VAL A 1034 -21.20 6.01 2.75
CA VAL A 1034 -22.32 6.71 3.39
C VAL A 1034 -23.63 6.58 2.60
N CYS A 1035 -24.73 6.28 3.31
CA CYS A 1035 -26.08 6.18 2.77
C CYS A 1035 -27.10 6.77 3.77
N PHE A 1036 -28.11 7.46 3.28
CA PHE A 1036 -29.21 7.95 4.11
C PHE A 1036 -30.17 6.83 4.54
N SER A 1037 -30.70 6.97 5.75
CA SER A 1037 -31.93 6.31 6.16
C SER A 1037 -33.14 6.79 5.34
N PRO A 1038 -34.18 5.97 5.16
CA PRO A 1038 -35.37 6.32 4.39
C PRO A 1038 -36.17 7.53 4.87
N ASN A 1039 -36.03 7.95 6.14
CA ASN A 1039 -36.64 9.19 6.66
C ASN A 1039 -35.71 10.41 6.63
N GLY A 1040 -34.45 10.23 6.20
CA GLY A 1040 -33.43 11.29 6.13
C GLY A 1040 -32.80 11.71 7.45
N GLU A 1041 -33.21 11.15 8.60
CA GLU A 1041 -32.71 11.58 9.92
C GLU A 1041 -31.35 10.98 10.30
N TRP A 1042 -31.10 9.75 9.85
CA TRP A 1042 -29.90 8.97 10.13
C TRP A 1042 -29.09 8.72 8.85
N LEU A 1043 -27.78 8.52 9.04
CA LEU A 1043 -26.84 7.99 8.06
C LEU A 1043 -26.36 6.62 8.52
N VAL A 1044 -26.09 5.73 7.56
CA VAL A 1044 -25.31 4.49 7.75
C VAL A 1044 -24.04 4.56 6.90
N PHE A 1045 -22.91 4.07 7.41
CA PHE A 1045 -21.60 4.16 6.76
C PHE A 1045 -20.63 3.10 7.28
N ALA A 1046 -19.53 2.84 6.58
CA ALA A 1046 -18.44 1.99 7.05
C ALA A 1046 -17.33 2.85 7.68
N ALA A 1047 -16.75 2.42 8.81
CA ALA A 1047 -15.69 3.16 9.48
C ALA A 1047 -14.73 2.29 10.30
N ASN A 1048 -13.58 2.89 10.66
CA ASN A 1048 -12.55 2.29 11.52
C ASN A 1048 -12.65 2.71 13.01
N ILE A 1049 -13.76 3.35 13.42
CA ILE A 1049 -13.88 4.04 14.73
C ILE A 1049 -13.73 3.08 15.93
N GLY A 1050 -14.15 1.82 15.81
CA GLY A 1050 -14.07 0.81 16.86
C GLY A 1050 -12.71 0.16 17.07
N GLY A 1051 -11.69 0.54 16.27
CA GLY A 1051 -10.38 -0.08 16.27
C GLY A 1051 -10.39 -1.56 15.87
N VAL A 1052 -9.23 -2.22 16.00
CA VAL A 1052 -9.10 -3.65 15.72
C VAL A 1052 -9.63 -4.46 16.90
N THR A 1053 -10.56 -5.39 16.68
CA THR A 1053 -11.18 -6.21 17.74
C THR A 1053 -10.61 -7.62 17.89
N ALA A 1054 -9.68 -8.03 17.03
CA ALA A 1054 -9.04 -9.35 17.06
C ALA A 1054 -7.67 -9.33 16.36
N GLU A 1055 -6.80 -10.29 16.67
CA GLU A 1055 -5.39 -10.24 16.25
C GLU A 1055 -5.19 -10.58 14.74
N PRO A 1056 -4.69 -9.66 13.90
CA PRO A 1056 -4.69 -9.77 12.43
C PRO A 1056 -3.91 -10.96 11.86
N VAL A 1057 -2.82 -11.36 12.52
CA VAL A 1057 -1.98 -12.52 12.15
C VAL A 1057 -2.82 -13.79 11.93
N SER A 1058 -3.95 -13.89 12.63
CA SER A 1058 -4.77 -15.09 12.75
C SER A 1058 -5.98 -15.18 11.83
N PHE A 1059 -6.23 -14.14 11.03
CA PHE A 1059 -7.30 -14.08 10.05
C PHE A 1059 -6.72 -14.18 8.62
N PRO A 1060 -7.54 -14.53 7.62
CA PRO A 1060 -7.19 -14.33 6.21
C PRO A 1060 -7.02 -12.83 5.87
N ASN A 1061 -6.57 -12.53 4.65
CA ASN A 1061 -6.30 -11.15 4.23
C ASN A 1061 -7.50 -10.20 4.41
N GLN A 1062 -7.31 -9.14 5.20
CA GLN A 1062 -8.22 -8.00 5.29
C GLN A 1062 -7.76 -6.93 4.30
N PHE A 1063 -8.67 -6.44 3.46
CA PHE A 1063 -8.30 -5.55 2.35
C PHE A 1063 -8.13 -4.08 2.78
N GLN A 1064 -8.88 -3.62 3.81
CA GLN A 1064 -8.93 -2.22 4.25
C GLN A 1064 -9.20 -2.05 5.75
N PRO A 1065 -8.80 -0.91 6.36
CA PRO A 1065 -8.88 -0.69 7.81
C PRO A 1065 -10.25 -0.24 8.35
N TYR A 1066 -11.29 -0.07 7.54
CA TYR A 1066 -12.63 0.39 7.97
C TYR A 1066 -13.67 -0.73 7.92
N GLY A 1067 -13.52 -1.70 8.82
CA GLY A 1067 -14.26 -2.97 8.80
C GLY A 1067 -15.75 -2.88 9.10
N ASP A 1068 -16.21 -2.01 10.00
CA ASP A 1068 -17.59 -2.09 10.52
C ASP A 1068 -18.54 -1.03 9.97
N LEU A 1069 -19.82 -1.38 9.98
CA LEU A 1069 -20.91 -0.43 9.77
C LEU A 1069 -21.27 0.31 11.06
N TYR A 1070 -21.59 1.60 10.93
CA TYR A 1070 -22.07 2.48 11.99
C TYR A 1070 -23.31 3.25 11.50
N VAL A 1071 -24.12 3.72 12.46
CA VAL A 1071 -25.18 4.72 12.24
C VAL A 1071 -24.96 5.96 13.09
N LEU A 1072 -25.39 7.11 12.58
CA LEU A 1072 -25.23 8.43 13.19
C LEU A 1072 -26.37 9.36 12.72
N ARG A 1073 -26.72 10.38 13.50
CA ARG A 1073 -27.61 11.47 13.07
C ARG A 1073 -26.85 12.57 12.32
N LEU A 1074 -27.57 13.38 11.55
CA LEU A 1074 -27.01 14.51 10.80
C LEU A 1074 -26.36 15.63 11.66
N ASP A 1075 -26.59 15.62 12.97
CA ASP A 1075 -25.96 16.53 13.94
C ASP A 1075 -24.67 15.96 14.56
N GLY A 1076 -24.27 14.73 14.21
CA GLY A 1076 -23.14 14.03 14.82
C GLY A 1076 -23.50 13.29 16.13
N SER A 1077 -24.78 13.23 16.52
CA SER A 1077 -25.22 12.52 17.72
C SER A 1077 -25.64 11.07 17.46
N GLY A 1078 -25.66 10.26 18.52
CA GLY A 1078 -26.25 8.93 18.50
C GLY A 1078 -25.45 7.87 17.74
N LEU A 1079 -24.12 8.02 17.65
CA LEU A 1079 -23.22 7.02 17.03
C LEU A 1079 -23.45 5.63 17.61
N ARG A 1080 -23.73 4.62 16.77
CA ARG A 1080 -23.78 3.20 17.17
C ARG A 1080 -23.11 2.32 16.11
N ARG A 1081 -22.31 1.37 16.57
CA ARG A 1081 -21.74 0.29 15.74
C ARG A 1081 -22.83 -0.75 15.45
N LEU A 1082 -22.90 -1.22 14.21
CA LEU A 1082 -23.89 -2.19 13.72
C LEU A 1082 -23.29 -3.57 13.41
N THR A 1083 -22.03 -3.64 12.95
CA THR A 1083 -21.29 -4.89 12.76
C THR A 1083 -20.03 -4.93 13.62
N CYS A 1084 -19.51 -6.13 13.89
CA CYS A 1084 -18.25 -6.32 14.59
C CYS A 1084 -17.69 -7.67 14.13
N ASP A 1085 -17.10 -7.68 12.94
CA ASP A 1085 -16.58 -8.88 12.29
C ASP A 1085 -15.15 -8.69 11.77
N GLY A 1086 -14.52 -9.80 11.39
CA GLY A 1086 -13.11 -9.82 10.97
C GLY A 1086 -12.88 -9.44 9.51
N TYR A 1087 -13.83 -8.77 8.85
CA TYR A 1087 -13.80 -8.50 7.41
C TYR A 1087 -14.22 -7.06 7.08
N GLU A 1088 -13.98 -6.63 5.85
CA GLU A 1088 -14.44 -5.33 5.36
C GLU A 1088 -15.95 -5.41 5.04
N ASN A 1089 -16.75 -4.51 5.62
CA ASN A 1089 -18.13 -4.31 5.21
C ASN A 1089 -18.25 -3.18 4.18
N GLY A 1090 -18.65 -3.55 2.96
CA GLY A 1090 -18.80 -2.64 1.83
C GLY A 1090 -20.13 -1.88 1.83
N THR A 1091 -20.41 -1.18 0.72
CA THR A 1091 -21.54 -0.23 0.59
C THR A 1091 -22.88 -0.78 1.12
N PRO A 1092 -23.48 -0.15 2.15
CA PRO A 1092 -24.82 -0.46 2.61
C PRO A 1092 -25.88 0.27 1.76
N THR A 1093 -27.10 -0.24 1.81
CA THR A 1093 -28.32 0.46 1.39
C THR A 1093 -29.41 0.27 2.46
N TRP A 1094 -30.28 1.25 2.65
CA TRP A 1094 -31.27 1.27 3.71
C TRP A 1094 -32.67 1.50 3.14
N HIS A 1095 -33.61 0.61 3.46
CA HIS A 1095 -35.00 0.68 3.02
C HIS A 1095 -35.97 0.59 4.21
N PHE A 1096 -37.19 1.12 4.06
CA PHE A 1096 -38.25 0.91 5.04
C PHE A 1096 -38.68 -0.57 5.00
N GLY A 1097 -38.85 -1.20 6.17
CA GLY A 1097 -39.45 -2.54 6.19
C GLY A 1097 -40.92 -2.44 5.80
N GLY A 1098 -41.29 -3.04 4.65
CA GLY A 1098 -42.69 -3.17 4.23
C GLY A 1098 -43.41 -4.32 4.94
N GLU A 1099 -44.57 -4.74 4.42
CA GLU A 1099 -45.35 -5.86 4.97
C GLU A 1099 -44.61 -7.21 4.93
N LEU A 1100 -43.60 -7.35 4.07
CA LEU A 1100 -42.69 -8.48 4.05
C LEU A 1100 -41.76 -8.43 5.27
N ASP A 1101 -41.97 -9.33 6.24
CA ASP A 1101 -41.04 -9.56 7.35
C ASP A 1101 -39.77 -10.26 6.86
N MET A 1102 -38.93 -9.49 6.15
CA MET A 1102 -37.66 -9.95 5.60
C MET A 1102 -36.66 -10.42 6.68
N ARG A 1103 -36.94 -10.15 7.96
CA ARG A 1103 -36.16 -10.64 9.11
C ARG A 1103 -36.39 -12.12 9.38
N ARG A 1104 -37.47 -12.70 8.86
CA ARG A 1104 -37.82 -14.14 8.93
C ARG A 1104 -37.48 -14.94 7.67
N LEU A 1105 -36.82 -14.33 6.69
CA LEU A 1105 -36.38 -15.02 5.48
C LEU A 1105 -35.22 -15.97 5.76
N CYS A 1106 -35.55 -17.19 6.20
CA CYS A 1106 -34.67 -18.32 6.02
C CYS A 1106 -34.72 -18.74 4.55
N LEU A 1107 -33.77 -18.28 3.75
CA LEU A 1107 -33.63 -18.73 2.36
C LEU A 1107 -33.42 -20.25 2.35
N GLY A 1108 -34.13 -20.97 1.48
CA GLY A 1108 -33.93 -22.40 1.30
C GLY A 1108 -32.50 -22.70 0.81
N ASN A 1109 -31.89 -23.76 1.37
CA ASN A 1109 -30.49 -24.13 1.14
C ASN A 1109 -30.10 -24.31 -0.34
N ASP A 1110 -31.08 -24.54 -1.22
CA ASP A 1110 -30.86 -24.78 -2.64
C ASP A 1110 -30.44 -23.52 -3.43
N ALA A 1111 -30.77 -22.31 -2.93
CA ALA A 1111 -30.55 -21.03 -3.61
C ALA A 1111 -29.33 -20.24 -3.05
N GLY A 1112 -28.12 -20.69 -3.39
CA GLY A 1112 -26.87 -20.08 -2.95
C GLY A 1112 -25.73 -20.16 -3.97
N VAL A 1113 -24.64 -19.45 -3.71
CA VAL A 1113 -23.39 -19.52 -4.50
C VAL A 1113 -22.43 -20.49 -3.82
N GLU A 1114 -21.74 -21.33 -4.59
CA GLU A 1114 -20.72 -22.23 -4.05
C GLU A 1114 -19.55 -21.47 -3.42
N LEU A 1115 -19.05 -21.98 -2.30
CA LEU A 1115 -17.78 -21.56 -1.72
C LEU A 1115 -16.62 -21.88 -2.69
N THR A 1116 -15.75 -20.91 -2.95
CA THR A 1116 -14.62 -21.08 -3.89
C THR A 1116 -13.32 -21.47 -3.21
N GLY A 1117 -13.10 -21.04 -1.95
CA GLY A 1117 -11.84 -21.27 -1.23
C GLY A 1117 -10.68 -20.38 -1.68
N GLU A 1118 -10.95 -19.40 -2.54
CA GLU A 1118 -9.97 -18.50 -3.14
C GLU A 1118 -9.79 -17.24 -2.27
N PHE A 1119 -9.12 -17.39 -1.12
CA PHE A 1119 -8.70 -16.27 -0.28
C PHE A 1119 -7.17 -16.22 -0.21
N ASP A 1120 -6.61 -15.03 -0.37
CA ASP A 1120 -5.18 -14.81 -0.25
C ASP A 1120 -4.74 -14.76 1.23
N GLU A 1121 -3.46 -15.03 1.46
CA GLU A 1121 -2.79 -14.71 2.71
C GLU A 1121 -2.70 -13.19 2.93
N PRO A 1122 -2.71 -12.69 4.18
CA PRO A 1122 -2.49 -11.27 4.45
C PRO A 1122 -1.29 -10.68 3.69
N LEU A 1123 -1.56 -9.69 2.83
CA LEU A 1123 -0.61 -9.18 1.81
C LEU A 1123 0.66 -8.54 2.39
N TRP A 1124 0.66 -8.23 3.68
CA TRP A 1124 1.78 -7.66 4.44
C TRP A 1124 2.76 -8.72 4.97
N ILE A 1125 2.43 -10.02 4.89
CA ILE A 1125 3.34 -11.11 5.28
C ILE A 1125 4.12 -11.56 4.05
N THR A 1126 5.41 -11.23 4.02
CA THR A 1126 6.34 -11.61 2.94
C THR A 1126 7.44 -12.52 3.44
N CYS A 1127 7.71 -13.61 2.71
CA CYS A 1127 8.87 -14.49 2.94
C CYS A 1127 10.14 -14.05 2.21
N ASP A 1128 10.15 -12.87 1.59
CA ASP A 1128 11.36 -12.24 1.04
C ASP A 1128 11.97 -11.26 2.08
N LEU A 1129 12.04 -11.73 3.33
CA LEU A 1129 12.88 -11.16 4.37
C LEU A 1129 14.35 -11.54 4.13
N ASN A 1130 15.25 -10.73 4.68
CA ASN A 1130 16.66 -10.73 4.36
C ASN A 1130 17.49 -10.77 5.64
#